data_AF-A0A6M1Y6U5-F1
#
_entry.id   AF-A0A6M1Y6U5-F1
#
_cell.length_a   1.000
_cell.length_b   1.000
_cell.length_c   1.000
_cell.angle_alpha   90.00
_cell.angle_beta   90.00
_cell.angle_gamma   90.00
#
_symmetry.space_group_name_H-M   'P 1'
#
loop_
_entity.id
_entity.type
_entity.pdbx_description
1 polymer ?
#
loop_
_entity_poly.entity_id
_entity_poly.type
_entity_poly.pdbx_seq_one_letter_code
_entity_poly.pdbx_strand_id
1 'polypeptide(L)'
;MHALANVCRLRKLALIVPALVLAGCGAGDGPESIGNTPATPLPPTAPDFCDPINFELACSDPEIVNFNGGATVIVDNPDPSGINTSDRVARMQKFPDEVFGGTLLNLGEPIDFDEGEIYTVKVWSPRPVTVSFKLEEQGNPAGGLTVDEDHSGSGSWEELCFDFTGQTVPPPVLALTIIFDNGTLGQADTNPDDWTFYYDDITQVTSCEAAGGGAIEPDAALYTSGGTPDLVIPDDYTERTAFASGSVIDPDYADDEVFSPALSVFSGTGSGANVAQVGFIGFPQGFLTRYETVDFKVKGTPGFVIFVRLFDDIDALRLNLTSSAYASELGDGWFQVSIPVEDFAGADEATGIVFESDDSSATEFRMLMNDIGFSGTGTYVPAAPGVLPEFSLYDRAGAPDLLIPDDYAEITVFGSGAVIDDDFRGDLDFSPVLAVTTGFGYDIWNAQLAYTGFAPGFAALYETLDFKAKGLDNDVIRVRFLDGGDYLDIVLTSSPFATELGNGWYQVSVPLTSFTGVDPATGLLFETGAGASESFTFLLTDIGFSGLLGPADSADSIIPENVIFATDPAVAVDFEFGVDYTGFEAFGSGSVFNSTFADDPSFSPVFAVTSGAGYGANVGQFAIVGFDAGFAAGFAALDFKVKGMPDDVIRVRFLDNGGYVDIDLTISEYSTLLGNGWYQVSIPLTQFTGVDTATALLFESTNTSPDQFTFLLTDFGFSGTAGGGGGGGSGIIPDNVVYATDPGVTEDLAPAGVNNFGSGAVFDFDFAGDADFNPAIQVTSGEGYGAGVHVGFVAFTG
;
A
#
# COMPACT_ATOMS: atom_id res chain seq x y z
N MET A 1 -39.96 -45.67 16.95
CA MET A 1 -39.98 -45.45 15.48
C MET A 1 -41.39 -44.98 15.11
N HIS A 2 -41.48 -43.83 14.43
CA HIS A 2 -42.54 -43.25 13.55
C HIS A 2 -44.05 -43.55 13.75
N ALA A 3 -44.99 -42.67 13.39
CA ALA A 3 -45.03 -41.19 13.19
C ALA A 3 -46.51 -40.75 12.97
N LEU A 4 -46.78 -39.44 13.02
CA LEU A 4 -48.10 -38.77 12.90
C LEU A 4 -48.06 -37.75 11.73
N ALA A 5 -49.09 -36.96 11.39
CA ALA A 5 -50.54 -37.17 11.12
C ALA A 5 -51.12 -35.80 10.63
N ASN A 6 -52.21 -35.74 9.84
CA ASN A 6 -52.83 -34.44 9.46
C ASN A 6 -54.31 -34.55 8.99
N VAL A 7 -55.09 -33.46 9.06
CA VAL A 7 -56.56 -33.41 8.80
C VAL A 7 -57.00 -32.14 8.05
N CYS A 8 -58.12 -32.17 7.29
CA CYS A 8 -58.55 -31.11 6.35
C CYS A 8 -60.09 -30.99 6.18
N ARG A 9 -60.60 -29.79 5.81
CA ARG A 9 -61.92 -29.45 5.15
C ARG A 9 -61.84 -28.01 4.57
N LEU A 10 -62.28 -27.57 3.37
CA LEU A 10 -63.41 -27.80 2.42
C LEU A 10 -64.58 -26.77 2.53
N ARG A 11 -65.28 -26.27 1.48
CA ARG A 11 -64.97 -25.77 0.10
C ARG A 11 -66.27 -25.26 -0.63
N LYS A 12 -66.16 -24.37 -1.66
CA LYS A 12 -67.13 -24.02 -2.77
C LYS A 12 -68.37 -23.16 -2.40
N LEU A 13 -69.06 -22.40 -3.29
CA LEU A 13 -69.10 -22.12 -4.76
C LEU A 13 -69.71 -20.68 -4.98
N ALA A 14 -69.51 -19.81 -6.00
CA ALA A 14 -68.96 -19.73 -7.38
C ALA A 14 -69.97 -19.82 -8.58
N LEU A 15 -69.60 -19.23 -9.76
CA LEU A 15 -70.40 -18.87 -10.99
C LEU A 15 -71.15 -17.50 -10.86
N ILE A 16 -71.54 -16.71 -11.90
CA ILE A 16 -71.59 -16.77 -13.40
C ILE A 16 -71.52 -15.28 -13.95
N VAL A 17 -71.01 -14.80 -15.11
CA VAL A 17 -70.66 -15.24 -16.50
C VAL A 17 -71.85 -15.19 -17.50
N PRO A 18 -71.80 -14.60 -18.74
CA PRO A 18 -70.69 -14.11 -19.62
C PRO A 18 -70.91 -12.65 -20.20
N ALA A 19 -70.63 -12.30 -21.47
CA ALA A 19 -69.35 -11.76 -22.04
C ALA A 19 -69.56 -11.12 -23.48
N LEU A 20 -68.56 -10.39 -24.04
CA LEU A 20 -68.44 -9.94 -25.47
C LEU A 20 -66.94 -9.92 -25.90
N VAL A 21 -66.59 -9.75 -27.19
CA VAL A 21 -65.29 -10.15 -27.78
C VAL A 21 -64.66 -9.12 -28.74
N LEU A 22 -63.34 -8.81 -28.61
CA LEU A 22 -62.38 -8.69 -29.74
C LEU A 22 -60.89 -8.51 -29.30
N ALA A 23 -59.98 -9.19 -30.02
CA ALA A 23 -58.58 -8.86 -30.40
C ALA A 23 -57.50 -8.34 -29.39
N GLY A 24 -56.35 -9.04 -29.36
CA GLY A 24 -55.01 -8.42 -29.17
C GLY A 24 -54.43 -7.97 -30.53
N CYS A 25 -53.16 -7.54 -30.67
CA CYS A 25 -51.99 -7.60 -29.79
C CYS A 25 -51.27 -6.22 -29.75
N GLY A 26 -50.21 -5.99 -28.97
CA GLY A 26 -49.48 -6.89 -28.08
C GLY A 26 -48.40 -6.13 -27.27
N ALA A 27 -47.76 -6.84 -26.34
CA ALA A 27 -46.48 -6.40 -25.77
C ALA A 27 -45.37 -6.59 -26.83
N GLY A 28 -44.22 -5.95 -26.63
CA GLY A 28 -43.02 -6.30 -27.38
C GLY A 28 -42.47 -7.63 -26.89
N ASP A 29 -42.59 -8.68 -27.71
CA ASP A 29 -42.02 -9.98 -27.38
C ASP A 29 -40.49 -9.87 -27.29
N GLY A 30 -39.94 -10.08 -26.08
CA GLY A 30 -38.54 -10.48 -25.94
C GLY A 30 -38.31 -11.78 -26.73
N PRO A 31 -37.11 -12.01 -27.28
CA PRO A 31 -36.89 -13.04 -28.29
C PRO A 31 -37.34 -14.42 -27.81
N GLU A 32 -38.26 -15.05 -28.56
CA GLU A 32 -38.77 -16.39 -28.25
C GLU A 32 -37.61 -17.37 -28.03
N SER A 33 -37.61 -18.05 -26.89
CA SER A 33 -36.49 -18.88 -26.45
C SER A 33 -36.22 -20.01 -27.45
N ILE A 34 -35.09 -19.94 -28.16
CA ILE A 34 -34.62 -21.04 -29.01
C ILE A 34 -34.25 -22.20 -28.10
N GLY A 35 -34.91 -23.34 -28.30
CA GLY A 35 -34.66 -24.55 -27.51
C GLY A 35 -33.18 -24.97 -27.59
N ASN A 36 -32.56 -25.15 -26.42
CA ASN A 36 -31.14 -25.46 -26.21
C ASN A 36 -30.14 -24.30 -26.38
N THR A 37 -30.58 -23.03 -26.32
CA THR A 37 -29.67 -21.90 -26.01
C THR A 37 -29.84 -21.53 -24.53
N PRO A 38 -28.78 -21.59 -23.70
CA PRO A 38 -28.84 -21.05 -22.34
C PRO A 38 -29.12 -19.54 -22.38
N ALA A 39 -29.90 -19.02 -21.44
CA ALA A 39 -29.89 -17.60 -21.18
C ALA A 39 -28.50 -17.19 -20.69
N THR A 40 -27.95 -16.08 -21.19
CA THR A 40 -26.81 -15.44 -20.54
C THR A 40 -27.20 -15.11 -19.10
N PRO A 41 -26.38 -15.46 -18.09
CA PRO A 41 -26.58 -14.94 -16.74
C PRO A 41 -26.64 -13.42 -16.77
N LEU A 42 -27.44 -12.84 -15.87
CA LEU A 42 -27.27 -11.42 -15.53
C LEU A 42 -25.83 -11.23 -14.99
N PRO A 43 -25.20 -10.07 -15.21
CA PRO A 43 -23.93 -9.77 -14.55
C PRO A 43 -24.10 -9.89 -13.03
N PRO A 44 -23.06 -10.31 -12.29
CA PRO A 44 -23.12 -10.29 -10.84
C PRO A 44 -23.37 -8.85 -10.37
N THR A 45 -24.28 -8.68 -9.41
CA THR A 45 -24.43 -7.43 -8.66
C THR A 45 -23.11 -7.08 -7.98
N ALA A 46 -22.80 -5.78 -7.90
CA ALA A 46 -21.70 -5.33 -7.04
C ALA A 46 -21.97 -5.75 -5.57
N PRO A 47 -20.93 -6.02 -4.76
CA PRO A 47 -21.12 -6.53 -3.40
C PRO A 47 -22.03 -5.63 -2.56
N ASP A 48 -21.92 -4.32 -2.74
CA ASP A 48 -22.54 -3.28 -1.92
C ASP A 48 -23.85 -2.72 -2.57
N PHE A 49 -24.33 -3.36 -3.65
CA PHE A 49 -25.46 -2.87 -4.47
C PHE A 49 -26.83 -2.91 -3.77
N CYS A 50 -26.95 -3.65 -2.66
CA CYS A 50 -28.20 -3.83 -1.92
C CYS A 50 -28.11 -3.31 -0.47
N ASP A 51 -27.08 -2.52 -0.17
CA ASP A 51 -26.87 -1.90 1.13
C ASP A 51 -27.86 -0.74 1.37
N PRO A 52 -28.11 0.18 0.40
CA PRO A 52 -29.22 1.13 0.51
C PRO A 52 -30.56 0.48 0.17
N ILE A 53 -31.66 1.03 0.71
CA ILE A 53 -33.02 0.62 0.33
C ILE A 53 -33.37 1.29 -1.02
N ASN A 54 -33.06 0.61 -2.12
CA ASN A 54 -33.17 1.09 -3.50
C ASN A 54 -34.26 0.40 -4.36
N PHE A 55 -35.11 -0.42 -3.75
CA PHE A 55 -36.29 -1.03 -4.38
C PHE A 55 -36.03 -1.89 -5.64
N GLU A 56 -34.78 -2.34 -5.83
CA GLU A 56 -34.36 -3.05 -7.03
C GLU A 56 -34.63 -4.57 -7.02
N LEU A 57 -34.91 -5.13 -8.21
CA LEU A 57 -35.32 -6.53 -8.36
C LEU A 57 -34.29 -7.58 -7.94
N ALA A 58 -33.05 -7.19 -7.68
CA ALA A 58 -31.99 -8.05 -7.17
C ALA A 58 -31.88 -8.03 -5.63
N CYS A 59 -32.45 -7.02 -4.98
CA CYS A 59 -32.35 -6.76 -3.55
C CYS A 59 -33.58 -7.29 -2.78
N SER A 60 -33.65 -7.05 -1.47
CA SER A 60 -34.75 -7.52 -0.61
C SER A 60 -35.45 -6.36 0.08
N ASP A 61 -36.60 -5.96 -0.47
CA ASP A 61 -37.36 -4.80 0.00
C ASP A 61 -37.92 -4.98 1.43
N PRO A 62 -37.96 -3.91 2.25
CA PRO A 62 -38.70 -3.89 3.51
C PRO A 62 -40.22 -3.97 3.28
N GLU A 63 -40.98 -4.45 4.27
CA GLU A 63 -42.44 -4.54 4.15
C GLU A 63 -43.09 -3.15 4.18
N ILE A 64 -43.69 -2.76 3.05
CA ILE A 64 -44.35 -1.46 2.85
C ILE A 64 -45.75 -1.45 3.48
N VAL A 65 -45.92 -0.70 4.57
CA VAL A 65 -47.17 -0.54 5.32
C VAL A 65 -47.71 0.89 5.16
N ASN A 66 -48.57 1.06 4.15
CA ASN A 66 -49.28 2.31 3.85
C ASN A 66 -50.36 2.64 4.90
N PHE A 67 -50.46 3.91 5.34
CA PHE A 67 -51.44 4.33 6.35
C PHE A 67 -52.09 5.71 6.09
N ASN A 68 -53.35 5.82 6.51
CA ASN A 68 -54.13 7.07 6.63
C ASN A 68 -54.09 8.04 5.43
N GLY A 69 -54.03 7.50 4.21
CA GLY A 69 -54.02 8.25 2.96
C GLY A 69 -52.67 8.26 2.25
N GLY A 70 -51.57 7.86 2.90
CA GLY A 70 -50.34 7.51 2.20
C GLY A 70 -50.51 6.21 1.40
N ALA A 71 -49.85 6.15 0.25
CA ALA A 71 -49.93 5.02 -0.67
C ALA A 71 -48.63 4.89 -1.48
N THR A 72 -47.58 4.37 -0.86
CA THR A 72 -46.38 3.91 -1.59
C THR A 72 -46.68 2.65 -2.39
N VAL A 73 -46.19 2.61 -3.63
CA VAL A 73 -45.95 1.39 -4.41
C VAL A 73 -44.61 1.50 -5.14
N ILE A 74 -43.88 0.39 -5.24
CA ILE A 74 -42.69 0.31 -6.10
C ILE A 74 -43.13 0.33 -7.57
N VAL A 75 -42.45 1.15 -8.37
CA VAL A 75 -42.68 1.32 -9.81
C VAL A 75 -41.35 1.42 -10.55
N ASP A 76 -41.37 1.20 -11.86
CA ASP A 76 -40.22 1.50 -12.71
C ASP A 76 -39.96 3.03 -12.68
N ASN A 77 -38.69 3.46 -12.62
CA ASN A 77 -38.31 4.86 -12.40
C ASN A 77 -38.82 5.78 -13.53
N PRO A 78 -39.63 6.83 -13.24
CA PRO A 78 -40.17 7.72 -14.27
C PRO A 78 -39.16 8.78 -14.75
N ASP A 79 -38.10 9.04 -13.99
CA ASP A 79 -37.08 10.05 -14.26
C ASP A 79 -35.69 9.55 -13.76
N PRO A 80 -35.10 8.53 -14.42
CA PRO A 80 -33.76 8.05 -14.10
C PRO A 80 -32.70 9.04 -14.64
N SER A 81 -32.56 10.18 -13.95
CA SER A 81 -31.62 11.24 -14.30
C SER A 81 -31.09 12.02 -13.08
N GLY A 82 -29.94 12.68 -13.24
CA GLY A 82 -29.28 13.41 -12.15
C GLY A 82 -28.61 12.47 -11.16
N ILE A 83 -28.89 12.64 -9.86
CA ILE A 83 -28.31 11.86 -8.76
C ILE A 83 -28.91 10.45 -8.59
N ASN A 84 -30.03 10.15 -9.27
CA ASN A 84 -30.67 8.85 -9.25
C ASN A 84 -30.85 8.32 -10.69
N THR A 85 -30.32 7.12 -10.96
CA THR A 85 -30.48 6.41 -12.23
C THR A 85 -30.90 4.96 -12.04
N SER A 86 -31.64 4.65 -10.96
CA SER A 86 -32.24 3.33 -10.73
C SER A 86 -33.23 2.94 -11.83
N ASP A 87 -33.43 1.63 -12.05
CA ASP A 87 -34.54 1.13 -12.86
C ASP A 87 -35.87 1.23 -12.07
N ARG A 88 -35.84 1.33 -10.72
CA ARG A 88 -37.02 1.26 -9.83
C ARG A 88 -36.96 2.23 -8.65
N VAL A 89 -38.13 2.70 -8.22
CA VAL A 89 -38.30 3.69 -7.14
C VAL A 89 -39.56 3.41 -6.31
N ALA A 90 -39.60 3.90 -5.07
CA ALA A 90 -40.82 3.95 -4.29
C ALA A 90 -41.64 5.21 -4.64
N ARG A 91 -42.83 5.05 -5.22
CA ARG A 91 -43.76 6.15 -5.50
C ARG A 91 -44.83 6.28 -4.43
N MET A 92 -44.79 7.36 -3.66
CA MET A 92 -45.86 7.80 -2.76
C MET A 92 -46.96 8.53 -3.54
N GLN A 93 -48.23 8.28 -3.19
CA GLN A 93 -49.34 9.21 -3.43
C GLN A 93 -50.04 9.54 -2.11
N LYS A 94 -50.41 10.81 -1.87
CA LYS A 94 -51.11 11.23 -0.65
C LYS A 94 -52.57 11.64 -0.93
N PHE A 95 -53.49 10.85 -0.41
CA PHE A 95 -54.94 10.98 -0.56
C PHE A 95 -55.59 11.80 0.58
N PRO A 96 -56.81 12.36 0.39
CA PRO A 96 -57.48 13.24 1.35
C PRO A 96 -58.09 12.54 2.59
N ASP A 97 -57.40 11.55 3.18
CA ASP A 97 -57.87 10.80 4.34
C ASP A 97 -57.49 11.49 5.67
N GLU A 98 -56.18 11.66 5.95
CA GLU A 98 -55.68 12.40 7.12
C GLU A 98 -54.44 13.25 6.77
N VAL A 99 -54.16 14.25 7.60
CA VAL A 99 -53.04 15.20 7.40
C VAL A 99 -51.64 14.58 7.58
N PHE A 100 -51.56 13.43 8.24
CA PHE A 100 -50.32 12.70 8.55
C PHE A 100 -50.19 11.39 7.73
N GLY A 101 -51.02 11.18 6.71
CA GLY A 101 -50.99 9.96 5.89
C GLY A 101 -49.66 9.76 5.18
N GLY A 102 -49.06 8.58 5.33
CA GLY A 102 -47.73 8.24 4.79
C GLY A 102 -47.50 6.73 4.75
N THR A 103 -46.23 6.33 4.79
CA THR A 103 -45.79 4.94 4.62
C THR A 103 -44.76 4.58 5.66
N LEU A 104 -44.94 3.42 6.28
CA LEU A 104 -43.96 2.77 7.14
C LEU A 104 -43.25 1.66 6.35
N LEU A 105 -41.92 1.60 6.43
CA LEU A 105 -41.05 0.56 5.90
C LEU A 105 -40.58 -0.31 7.06
N ASN A 106 -41.08 -1.54 7.15
CA ASN A 106 -40.72 -2.49 8.20
C ASN A 106 -39.47 -3.28 7.78
N LEU A 107 -38.35 -3.04 8.48
CA LEU A 107 -37.01 -3.55 8.15
C LEU A 107 -36.79 -5.03 8.53
N GLY A 108 -37.67 -5.58 9.38
CA GLY A 108 -37.60 -6.97 9.85
C GLY A 108 -36.62 -7.22 11.00
N GLU A 109 -35.42 -6.64 10.94
CA GLU A 109 -34.40 -6.66 12.00
C GLU A 109 -34.10 -5.23 12.52
N PRO A 110 -33.44 -5.08 13.69
CA PRO A 110 -33.10 -3.77 14.25
C PRO A 110 -32.09 -2.99 13.41
N ILE A 111 -32.26 -1.67 13.37
CA ILE A 111 -31.22 -0.73 12.95
C ILE A 111 -30.00 -0.86 13.88
N ASP A 112 -28.80 -0.94 13.32
CA ASP A 112 -27.55 -0.80 14.06
C ASP A 112 -27.11 0.67 14.04
N PHE A 113 -27.02 1.30 15.21
CA PHE A 113 -26.66 2.71 15.33
C PHE A 113 -25.13 2.93 15.35
N ASP A 114 -24.33 1.86 15.44
CA ASP A 114 -22.88 1.95 15.27
C ASP A 114 -22.49 2.29 13.80
N GLU A 115 -23.43 2.13 12.85
CA GLU A 115 -23.29 2.54 11.43
C GLU A 115 -23.68 4.03 11.19
N GLY A 116 -24.23 4.73 12.19
CA GLY A 116 -24.56 6.16 12.15
C GLY A 116 -25.97 6.50 12.65
N GLU A 117 -26.21 7.77 13.00
CA GLU A 117 -27.55 8.27 13.42
C GLU A 117 -28.24 9.12 12.33
N ILE A 118 -27.71 9.13 11.10
CA ILE A 118 -28.12 10.01 9.99
C ILE A 118 -28.60 9.18 8.80
N TYR A 119 -29.60 9.67 8.06
CA TYR A 119 -30.12 9.03 6.84
C TYR A 119 -30.13 9.98 5.65
N THR A 120 -29.44 9.65 4.56
CA THR A 120 -29.69 10.29 3.27
C THR A 120 -30.80 9.57 2.53
N VAL A 121 -31.64 10.34 1.83
CA VAL A 121 -32.71 9.82 0.96
C VAL A 121 -32.78 10.67 -0.29
N LYS A 122 -32.74 10.04 -1.46
CA LYS A 122 -32.99 10.74 -2.73
C LYS A 122 -34.50 10.89 -2.90
N VAL A 123 -34.98 12.11 -3.10
CA VAL A 123 -36.40 12.43 -3.22
C VAL A 123 -36.66 13.21 -4.49
N TRP A 124 -37.77 12.91 -5.18
CA TRP A 124 -38.27 13.67 -6.32
C TRP A 124 -39.67 14.21 -6.02
N SER A 125 -39.87 15.50 -6.25
CA SER A 125 -41.13 16.20 -6.08
C SER A 125 -41.37 17.23 -7.19
N PRO A 126 -42.61 17.32 -7.72
CA PRO A 126 -42.98 18.28 -8.75
C PRO A 126 -43.21 19.71 -8.21
N ARG A 127 -43.10 19.92 -6.89
CA ARG A 127 -43.31 21.19 -6.19
C ARG A 127 -42.63 21.20 -4.81
N PRO A 128 -42.47 22.37 -4.16
CA PRO A 128 -41.93 22.41 -2.80
C PRO A 128 -42.76 21.53 -1.86
N VAL A 129 -42.08 20.75 -1.02
CA VAL A 129 -42.69 19.81 -0.08
C VAL A 129 -41.75 19.55 1.10
N THR A 130 -42.29 19.65 2.32
CA THR A 130 -41.61 19.19 3.52
C THR A 130 -41.80 17.67 3.64
N VAL A 131 -40.70 16.94 3.83
CA VAL A 131 -40.67 15.49 4.00
C VAL A 131 -40.37 15.20 5.47
N SER A 132 -41.31 14.60 6.19
CA SER A 132 -41.01 14.02 7.51
C SER A 132 -40.44 12.62 7.31
N PHE A 133 -39.23 12.38 7.82
CA PHE A 133 -38.66 11.05 8.00
C PHE A 133 -38.64 10.68 9.49
N LYS A 134 -38.80 9.39 9.82
CA LYS A 134 -39.06 8.95 11.19
C LYS A 134 -38.43 7.61 11.53
N LEU A 135 -37.92 7.50 12.75
CA LEU A 135 -37.42 6.25 13.34
C LEU A 135 -38.46 5.69 14.34
N GLU A 136 -39.10 4.58 14.01
CA GLU A 136 -40.17 3.97 14.82
C GLU A 136 -39.65 2.87 15.76
N GLU A 137 -39.56 3.18 17.06
CA GLU A 137 -39.15 2.25 18.12
C GLU A 137 -40.17 1.10 18.36
N GLN A 138 -39.68 -0.07 18.78
CA GLN A 138 -40.55 -1.22 19.06
C GLN A 138 -41.41 -1.00 20.31
N GLY A 139 -42.65 -0.54 20.11
CA GLY A 139 -43.72 -0.59 21.11
C GLY A 139 -44.20 0.75 21.65
N ASN A 140 -43.77 1.88 21.08
CA ASN A 140 -44.32 3.20 21.37
C ASN A 140 -45.37 3.65 20.32
N PRO A 141 -46.67 3.38 20.52
CA PRO A 141 -47.72 3.83 19.60
C PRO A 141 -48.06 5.32 19.72
N ALA A 142 -47.32 6.11 20.53
CA ALA A 142 -47.50 7.56 20.62
C ALA A 142 -46.58 8.34 19.66
N GLY A 143 -45.66 7.65 18.97
CA GLY A 143 -44.86 8.16 17.86
C GLY A 143 -43.36 7.96 18.09
N GLY A 144 -42.70 7.30 17.14
CA GLY A 144 -41.25 7.36 16.99
C GLY A 144 -40.77 8.74 16.56
N LEU A 145 -39.44 8.92 16.57
CA LEU A 145 -38.76 10.19 16.35
C LEU A 145 -39.04 10.76 14.95
N THR A 146 -38.92 12.07 14.74
CA THR A 146 -39.23 12.76 13.47
C THR A 146 -38.21 13.84 13.17
N VAL A 147 -37.71 13.89 11.95
CA VAL A 147 -36.94 15.00 11.36
C VAL A 147 -37.66 15.41 10.07
N ASP A 148 -37.73 16.71 9.82
CA ASP A 148 -38.48 17.32 8.71
C ASP A 148 -37.51 18.08 7.80
N GLU A 149 -37.34 17.64 6.55
CA GLU A 149 -36.47 18.31 5.55
C GLU A 149 -37.27 18.84 4.36
N ASP A 150 -36.87 19.99 3.81
CA ASP A 150 -37.58 20.68 2.73
C ASP A 150 -36.94 20.37 1.35
N HIS A 151 -37.68 19.66 0.50
CA HIS A 151 -37.34 19.52 -0.91
C HIS A 151 -37.76 20.79 -1.68
N SER A 152 -36.84 21.38 -2.45
CA SER A 152 -37.05 22.65 -3.17
C SER A 152 -38.16 22.60 -4.22
N GLY A 153 -38.55 21.40 -4.67
CA GLY A 153 -39.61 21.21 -5.66
C GLY A 153 -39.17 21.49 -7.09
N SER A 154 -37.91 21.23 -7.39
CA SER A 154 -37.28 21.45 -8.70
C SER A 154 -37.92 20.69 -9.86
N GLY A 155 -38.69 19.61 -9.58
CA GLY A 155 -39.12 18.65 -10.60
C GLY A 155 -37.97 17.72 -11.03
N SER A 156 -36.99 17.52 -10.15
CA SER A 156 -35.83 16.65 -10.29
C SER A 156 -35.46 16.06 -8.91
N TRP A 157 -34.55 15.10 -8.88
CA TRP A 157 -34.07 14.49 -7.63
C TRP A 157 -33.19 15.44 -6.83
N GLU A 158 -33.47 15.55 -5.53
CA GLU A 158 -32.63 16.18 -4.50
C GLU A 158 -32.36 15.15 -3.39
N GLU A 159 -31.16 15.18 -2.81
CA GLU A 159 -30.80 14.32 -1.68
C GLU A 159 -31.06 15.08 -0.37
N LEU A 160 -31.93 14.53 0.47
CA LEU A 160 -32.28 15.10 1.77
C LEU A 160 -31.57 14.31 2.87
N CYS A 161 -31.04 14.99 3.88
CA CYS A 161 -30.27 14.38 4.96
C CYS A 161 -30.99 14.55 6.30
N PHE A 162 -31.50 13.44 6.85
CA PHE A 162 -32.29 13.40 8.08
C PHE A 162 -31.39 13.04 9.27
N ASP A 163 -30.97 14.05 10.03
CA ASP A 163 -30.08 13.90 11.18
C ASP A 163 -30.85 13.62 12.48
N PHE A 164 -30.72 12.39 13.01
CA PHE A 164 -31.27 12.00 14.31
C PHE A 164 -30.22 12.05 15.45
N THR A 165 -29.01 12.56 15.19
CA THR A 165 -27.85 12.50 16.10
C THR A 165 -28.16 13.08 17.48
N GLY A 166 -27.82 12.33 18.53
CA GLY A 166 -28.01 12.74 19.93
C GLY A 166 -29.46 12.83 20.39
N GLN A 167 -30.44 12.58 19.52
CA GLN A 167 -31.84 12.46 19.90
C GLN A 167 -32.07 11.07 20.49
N THR A 168 -32.63 10.97 21.70
CA THR A 168 -32.76 9.67 22.39
C THR A 168 -33.85 8.79 21.76
N VAL A 169 -33.46 7.98 20.76
CA VAL A 169 -34.30 6.90 20.21
C VAL A 169 -34.12 5.64 21.08
N PRO A 170 -35.18 5.08 21.69
CA PRO A 170 -35.04 3.84 22.46
C PRO A 170 -34.92 2.63 21.52
N PRO A 171 -33.80 1.89 21.51
CA PRO A 171 -33.68 0.71 20.65
C PRO A 171 -34.52 -0.48 21.20
N PRO A 172 -34.99 -1.39 20.33
CA PRO A 172 -34.73 -1.43 18.89
C PRO A 172 -35.70 -0.56 18.07
N VAL A 173 -35.16 0.15 17.09
CA VAL A 173 -35.94 0.67 15.94
C VAL A 173 -36.06 -0.45 14.92
N LEU A 174 -37.27 -0.66 14.38
CA LEU A 174 -37.56 -1.73 13.41
C LEU A 174 -38.21 -1.22 12.12
N ALA A 175 -38.48 0.09 12.05
CA ALA A 175 -39.14 0.66 10.89
C ALA A 175 -38.80 2.14 10.69
N LEU A 176 -38.79 2.53 9.43
CA LEU A 176 -38.63 3.90 8.95
C LEU A 176 -40.00 4.39 8.45
N THR A 177 -40.45 5.59 8.82
CA THR A 177 -41.73 6.15 8.29
C THR A 177 -41.48 7.45 7.54
N ILE A 178 -42.06 7.58 6.34
CA ILE A 178 -41.97 8.77 5.49
C ILE A 178 -43.35 9.38 5.22
N ILE A 179 -43.47 10.71 5.39
CA ILE A 179 -44.72 11.50 5.24
C ILE A 179 -44.41 12.79 4.48
N PHE A 180 -45.08 13.01 3.35
CA PHE A 180 -44.97 14.25 2.56
C PHE A 180 -46.02 15.28 2.99
N ASP A 181 -45.66 16.55 3.15
CA ASP A 181 -46.45 17.63 3.75
C ASP A 181 -47.18 17.19 5.04
N ASN A 182 -46.44 16.75 6.05
CA ASN A 182 -47.04 16.38 7.34
C ASN A 182 -47.80 17.58 7.94
N GLY A 183 -49.03 17.34 8.40
CA GLY A 183 -49.96 18.42 8.80
C GLY A 183 -50.82 19.00 7.67
N THR A 184 -50.58 18.66 6.40
CA THR A 184 -51.45 19.02 5.26
C THR A 184 -52.18 17.79 4.70
N LEU A 185 -53.47 17.95 4.41
CA LEU A 185 -54.31 16.91 3.82
C LEU A 185 -54.00 16.75 2.32
N GLY A 186 -53.67 15.52 1.89
CA GLY A 186 -53.34 15.23 0.49
C GLY A 186 -54.54 15.36 -0.46
N GLN A 187 -54.29 15.40 -1.78
CA GLN A 187 -55.34 15.55 -2.81
C GLN A 187 -55.15 14.65 -4.05
N ALA A 188 -54.42 13.52 -3.93
CA ALA A 188 -54.14 12.65 -5.08
C ALA A 188 -55.39 12.02 -5.76
N ASP A 189 -56.59 12.16 -5.17
CA ASP A 189 -57.88 11.77 -5.79
C ASP A 189 -58.36 12.74 -6.89
N THR A 190 -57.89 13.99 -6.84
CA THR A 190 -58.39 15.13 -7.63
C THR A 190 -57.28 15.94 -8.30
N ASN A 191 -56.08 15.91 -7.74
CA ASN A 191 -54.85 16.47 -8.27
C ASN A 191 -53.70 15.49 -8.00
N PRO A 192 -53.57 14.39 -8.77
CA PRO A 192 -52.50 13.41 -8.58
C PRO A 192 -51.13 13.99 -8.91
N ASP A 193 -51.04 14.97 -9.81
CA ASP A 193 -49.78 15.51 -10.30
C ASP A 193 -49.02 16.25 -9.17
N ASP A 194 -49.67 17.15 -8.43
CA ASP A 194 -49.06 17.86 -7.27
C ASP A 194 -49.00 17.02 -5.97
N TRP A 195 -49.43 15.75 -6.00
CA TRP A 195 -49.53 14.87 -4.80
C TRP A 195 -48.98 13.46 -5.05
N THR A 196 -48.10 13.33 -6.04
CA THR A 196 -47.28 12.14 -6.30
C THR A 196 -45.82 12.52 -6.09
N PHE A 197 -45.13 11.74 -5.27
CA PHE A 197 -43.73 11.94 -4.91
C PHE A 197 -42.98 10.61 -5.09
N TYR A 198 -41.67 10.67 -5.29
CA TYR A 198 -40.82 9.48 -5.36
C TYR A 198 -39.68 9.60 -4.36
N TYR A 199 -39.25 8.47 -3.81
CA TYR A 199 -38.09 8.39 -2.94
C TYR A 199 -37.33 7.08 -3.22
N ASP A 200 -36.03 7.11 -2.98
CA ASP A 200 -35.09 6.05 -3.36
C ASP A 200 -33.76 6.17 -2.58
N ASP A 201 -32.89 5.16 -2.72
CA ASP A 201 -31.54 5.11 -2.13
C ASP A 201 -31.50 5.54 -0.65
N ILE A 202 -32.43 5.04 0.19
CA ILE A 202 -32.39 5.34 1.63
C ILE A 202 -31.13 4.68 2.21
N THR A 203 -30.19 5.51 2.66
CA THR A 203 -28.85 5.09 3.09
C THR A 203 -28.59 5.61 4.50
N GLN A 204 -28.06 4.76 5.38
CA GLN A 204 -27.60 5.16 6.71
C GLN A 204 -26.15 5.63 6.62
N VAL A 205 -25.83 6.78 7.22
CA VAL A 205 -24.52 7.44 7.09
C VAL A 205 -24.05 8.04 8.42
N THR A 206 -22.77 8.37 8.50
CA THR A 206 -22.13 8.98 9.68
C THR A 206 -22.05 10.51 9.62
N SER A 207 -22.32 11.13 8.46
CA SER A 207 -22.33 12.58 8.26
C SER A 207 -23.23 12.98 7.07
N CYS A 208 -23.67 14.24 7.04
CA CYS A 208 -24.30 14.84 5.87
C CYS A 208 -23.25 15.59 5.02
N GLU A 209 -22.73 14.98 3.96
CA GLU A 209 -21.95 15.74 2.96
C GLU A 209 -22.90 16.65 2.17
N ALA A 210 -22.73 17.96 2.32
CA ALA A 210 -23.84 18.89 2.15
C ALA A 210 -24.07 19.36 0.71
N ALA A 211 -25.20 18.96 0.12
CA ALA A 211 -25.84 19.65 -1.00
C ALA A 211 -26.46 21.03 -0.60
N GLY A 212 -25.78 21.76 0.31
CA GLY A 212 -26.11 23.10 0.76
C GLY A 212 -26.28 23.24 2.28
N GLY A 213 -25.40 24.04 2.92
CA GLY A 213 -25.72 24.69 4.19
C GLY A 213 -25.06 24.17 5.48
N GLY A 214 -24.09 23.26 5.39
CA GLY A 214 -23.24 22.92 6.54
C GLY A 214 -22.45 24.12 7.08
N ALA A 215 -22.02 24.02 8.33
CA ALA A 215 -20.96 24.88 8.87
C ALA A 215 -19.62 24.39 8.30
N ILE A 216 -18.80 25.26 7.70
CA ILE A 216 -17.57 24.84 7.02
C ILE A 216 -16.57 24.29 8.03
N GLU A 217 -16.19 23.02 7.88
CA GLU A 217 -14.98 22.45 8.46
C GLU A 217 -13.94 22.33 7.34
N PRO A 218 -12.71 22.85 7.49
CA PRO A 218 -11.69 22.77 6.45
C PRO A 218 -11.02 21.40 6.39
N ASP A 219 -10.69 20.92 5.18
CA ASP A 219 -9.96 19.65 4.97
C ASP A 219 -8.55 19.65 5.60
N ALA A 220 -7.98 20.84 5.82
CA ALA A 220 -6.67 21.03 6.45
C ALA A 220 -6.72 22.23 7.41
N ALA A 221 -6.94 21.98 8.71
CA ALA A 221 -7.09 23.02 9.71
C ALA A 221 -5.75 23.62 10.20
N LEU A 222 -5.71 24.96 10.30
CA LEU A 222 -4.74 25.77 11.05
C LEU A 222 -5.20 26.03 12.50
N TYR A 223 -6.51 26.05 12.70
CA TYR A 223 -7.17 26.14 14.00
C TYR A 223 -8.60 25.59 13.90
N THR A 224 -8.98 24.67 14.77
CA THR A 224 -10.37 24.20 14.95
C THR A 224 -10.66 24.04 16.43
N SER A 225 -11.94 24.14 16.82
CA SER A 225 -12.40 23.82 18.17
C SER A 225 -12.51 22.31 18.44
N GLY A 226 -12.55 21.48 17.39
CA GLY A 226 -12.92 20.06 17.49
C GLY A 226 -11.77 19.07 17.72
N GLY A 227 -10.51 19.46 17.44
CA GLY A 227 -9.39 18.52 17.45
C GLY A 227 -8.00 19.17 17.38
N THR A 228 -6.98 18.38 17.05
CA THR A 228 -5.65 18.89 16.71
C THR A 228 -5.65 19.43 15.28
N PRO A 229 -5.14 20.64 15.01
CA PRO A 229 -5.00 21.15 13.65
C PRO A 229 -4.10 20.24 12.79
N ASP A 230 -4.55 19.90 11.59
CA ASP A 230 -3.83 19.02 10.64
C ASP A 230 -2.55 19.68 10.12
N LEU A 231 -2.58 21.01 9.97
CA LEU A 231 -1.43 21.82 9.59
C LEU A 231 -0.68 22.27 10.84
N VAL A 232 0.22 21.40 11.29
CA VAL A 232 1.26 21.76 12.27
C VAL A 232 2.12 22.89 11.70
N ILE A 233 2.04 24.07 12.31
CA ILE A 233 2.95 25.19 12.04
C ILE A 233 4.36 24.70 12.41
N PRO A 234 5.37 24.76 11.51
CA PRO A 234 6.70 24.19 11.78
C PRO A 234 7.31 24.68 13.10
N ASP A 235 8.00 23.80 13.85
CA ASP A 235 8.38 24.04 15.24
C ASP A 235 9.27 25.28 15.47
N ASP A 236 10.05 25.70 14.47
CA ASP A 236 10.86 26.94 14.52
C ASP A 236 10.02 28.24 14.41
N TYR A 237 8.75 28.12 14.00
CA TYR A 237 7.81 29.21 13.70
C TYR A 237 6.60 29.22 14.66
N THR A 238 6.86 29.13 15.97
CA THR A 238 5.83 29.18 17.04
C THR A 238 4.90 30.41 17.07
N GLU A 239 5.11 31.41 16.20
CA GLU A 239 4.33 32.64 16.21
C GLU A 239 3.05 32.56 15.38
N ARG A 240 1.91 32.40 16.07
CA ARG A 240 0.67 33.08 15.66
C ARG A 240 0.88 34.58 15.85
N THR A 241 1.55 35.24 14.90
CA THR A 241 2.07 36.61 15.10
C THR A 241 0.93 37.63 15.18
N ALA A 242 0.86 38.33 16.32
CA ALA A 242 0.25 39.65 16.38
C ALA A 242 1.30 40.67 15.92
N PHE A 243 1.16 41.18 14.69
CA PHE A 243 2.11 42.15 14.12
C PHE A 243 1.98 43.53 14.80
N ALA A 244 2.46 44.61 14.15
CA ALA A 244 2.53 45.96 14.73
C ALA A 244 1.19 46.58 15.20
N SER A 245 0.04 45.92 14.95
CA SER A 245 -1.23 46.20 15.64
C SER A 245 -1.13 46.10 17.17
N GLY A 246 -0.28 45.21 17.70
CA GLY A 246 -0.19 44.94 19.14
C GLY A 246 -1.40 44.19 19.69
N SER A 247 -2.04 43.36 18.86
CA SER A 247 -3.15 42.49 19.26
C SER A 247 -2.74 41.49 20.34
N VAL A 248 -3.69 40.97 21.11
CA VAL A 248 -3.47 39.87 22.08
C VAL A 248 -4.27 38.66 21.64
N ILE A 249 -3.56 37.56 21.36
CA ILE A 249 -4.15 36.31 20.88
C ILE A 249 -4.29 35.33 22.05
N ASP A 250 -5.45 34.68 22.12
CA ASP A 250 -5.83 33.70 23.13
C ASP A 250 -6.45 32.48 22.39
N PRO A 251 -5.77 31.32 22.33
CA PRO A 251 -6.20 30.18 21.53
C PRO A 251 -7.30 29.34 22.19
N ASP A 252 -7.51 29.48 23.50
CA ASP A 252 -8.34 28.60 24.32
C ASP A 252 -9.60 29.32 24.85
N TYR A 253 -10.06 30.36 24.13
CA TYR A 253 -11.10 31.27 24.62
C TYR A 253 -12.49 30.62 24.58
N ALA A 254 -12.90 30.05 25.72
CA ALA A 254 -14.09 29.21 25.86
C ALA A 254 -15.38 29.95 26.30
N ASP A 255 -15.42 31.28 26.19
CA ASP A 255 -16.52 32.14 26.66
C ASP A 255 -17.63 32.42 25.61
N ASP A 256 -17.53 31.87 24.39
CA ASP A 256 -18.60 31.95 23.37
C ASP A 256 -19.61 30.78 23.53
N GLU A 257 -20.89 31.02 23.22
CA GLU A 257 -21.95 30.01 23.37
C GLU A 257 -22.18 29.15 22.11
N VAL A 258 -21.52 29.45 20.98
CA VAL A 258 -21.73 28.76 19.69
C VAL A 258 -20.50 27.99 19.22
N PHE A 259 -19.32 28.62 19.19
CA PHE A 259 -18.06 28.00 18.79
C PHE A 259 -17.03 28.19 19.91
N SER A 260 -16.67 27.11 20.60
CA SER A 260 -15.94 27.17 21.88
C SER A 260 -15.09 25.90 22.10
N PRO A 261 -13.76 26.02 22.32
CA PRO A 261 -12.97 27.25 22.33
C PRO A 261 -12.93 27.92 20.94
N ALA A 262 -12.73 29.24 20.92
CA ALA A 262 -12.48 30.00 19.70
C ALA A 262 -11.13 30.71 19.76
N LEU A 263 -10.51 30.96 18.60
CA LEU A 263 -9.32 31.78 18.50
C LEU A 263 -9.70 33.25 18.73
N SER A 264 -9.44 33.73 19.93
CA SER A 264 -9.71 35.11 20.32
C SER A 264 -8.54 36.01 19.92
N VAL A 265 -8.84 37.01 19.09
CA VAL A 265 -7.91 38.09 18.75
C VAL A 265 -8.44 39.40 19.32
N PHE A 266 -7.88 39.84 20.45
CA PHE A 266 -8.22 41.10 21.09
C PHE A 266 -7.44 42.25 20.43
N SER A 267 -8.15 43.32 20.04
CA SER A 267 -7.58 44.40 19.23
C SER A 267 -6.51 45.20 19.97
N GLY A 268 -5.38 45.46 19.31
CA GLY A 268 -4.33 46.37 19.80
C GLY A 268 -4.41 47.77 19.20
N THR A 269 -3.71 48.73 19.82
CA THR A 269 -3.63 50.14 19.35
C THR A 269 -2.28 50.54 18.77
N GLY A 270 -1.40 49.58 18.46
CA GLY A 270 -0.01 49.84 18.04
C GLY A 270 0.12 50.70 16.78
N SER A 271 -0.79 50.52 15.83
CA SER A 271 -0.89 51.32 14.59
C SER A 271 -1.61 52.66 14.75
N GLY A 272 -2.10 53.00 15.96
CA GLY A 272 -2.81 54.26 16.25
C GLY A 272 -4.34 54.21 16.10
N ALA A 273 -4.89 53.09 15.65
CA ALA A 273 -6.31 52.72 15.67
C ALA A 273 -6.46 51.33 16.33
N ASN A 274 -7.67 50.95 16.75
CA ASN A 274 -7.91 49.61 17.31
C ASN A 274 -8.01 48.60 16.17
N VAL A 275 -7.08 47.65 16.07
CA VAL A 275 -7.05 46.60 15.05
C VAL A 275 -6.78 45.26 15.71
N ALA A 276 -7.61 44.26 15.41
CA ALA A 276 -7.40 42.85 15.73
C ALA A 276 -6.76 42.16 14.51
N GLN A 277 -5.67 41.45 14.73
CA GLN A 277 -4.86 40.87 13.66
C GLN A 277 -4.15 39.59 14.12
N VAL A 278 -4.15 38.55 13.29
CA VAL A 278 -3.42 37.29 13.52
C VAL A 278 -2.84 36.76 12.21
N GLY A 279 -1.58 36.34 12.22
CA GLY A 279 -0.93 35.63 11.10
C GLY A 279 -0.68 34.16 11.39
N PHE A 280 -0.70 33.35 10.34
CA PHE A 280 -0.21 31.98 10.26
C PHE A 280 0.86 31.96 9.16
N ILE A 281 2.13 31.85 9.54
CA ILE A 281 3.29 32.12 8.65
C ILE A 281 4.38 31.06 8.81
N GLY A 282 5.30 30.99 7.85
CA GLY A 282 6.40 30.00 7.85
C GLY A 282 6.10 28.75 7.02
N PHE A 283 5.08 28.79 6.17
CA PHE A 283 4.79 27.71 5.23
C PHE A 283 5.76 27.75 4.03
N PRO A 284 6.05 26.59 3.40
CA PRO A 284 6.80 26.55 2.15
C PRO A 284 6.14 27.42 1.06
N GLN A 285 6.95 27.98 0.17
CA GLN A 285 6.44 28.79 -0.94
C GLN A 285 5.43 27.97 -1.77
N GLY A 286 4.26 28.57 -2.01
CA GLY A 286 3.21 27.98 -2.84
C GLY A 286 2.35 26.93 -2.15
N PHE A 287 2.42 26.79 -0.82
CA PHE A 287 1.59 25.83 -0.07
C PHE A 287 0.08 25.96 -0.34
N LEU A 288 -0.41 27.18 -0.62
CA LEU A 288 -1.82 27.42 -0.97
C LEU A 288 -2.25 26.73 -2.26
N THR A 289 -1.32 26.47 -3.20
CA THR A 289 -1.64 25.78 -4.46
C THR A 289 -2.09 24.32 -4.26
N ARG A 290 -1.94 23.76 -3.05
CA ARG A 290 -2.51 22.48 -2.64
C ARG A 290 -4.04 22.50 -2.48
N TYR A 291 -4.65 23.67 -2.34
CA TYR A 291 -6.04 23.83 -1.94
C TYR A 291 -6.86 24.60 -2.97
N GLU A 292 -8.18 24.42 -2.95
CA GLU A 292 -9.12 25.19 -3.77
C GLU A 292 -9.60 26.44 -3.04
N THR A 293 -9.79 26.36 -1.71
CA THR A 293 -10.36 27.44 -0.89
C THR A 293 -9.56 27.76 0.38
N VAL A 294 -9.69 29.00 0.83
CA VAL A 294 -9.33 29.48 2.17
C VAL A 294 -10.61 29.62 2.98
N ASP A 295 -10.69 28.93 4.10
CA ASP A 295 -11.92 28.76 4.88
C ASP A 295 -11.74 29.21 6.33
N PHE A 296 -12.75 29.89 6.87
CA PHE A 296 -12.78 30.29 8.29
C PHE A 296 -14.17 30.74 8.76
N LYS A 297 -14.44 30.55 10.05
CA LYS A 297 -15.56 31.19 10.77
C LYS A 297 -15.05 32.43 11.51
N VAL A 298 -15.82 33.52 11.53
CA VAL A 298 -15.46 34.78 12.20
C VAL A 298 -16.65 35.52 12.83
N LYS A 299 -16.42 36.17 13.97
CA LYS A 299 -17.39 37.01 14.71
C LYS A 299 -16.70 38.26 15.29
N GLY A 300 -17.47 39.32 15.47
CA GLY A 300 -17.03 40.53 16.20
C GLY A 300 -16.21 41.56 15.40
N THR A 301 -16.17 41.47 14.07
CA THR A 301 -15.43 42.42 13.22
C THR A 301 -16.11 43.80 13.12
N PRO A 302 -15.37 44.91 13.27
CA PRO A 302 -15.91 46.26 13.07
C PRO A 302 -16.52 46.44 11.69
N GLY A 303 -17.73 46.97 11.63
CA GLY A 303 -18.45 47.21 10.38
C GLY A 303 -18.76 45.95 9.54
N PHE A 304 -18.62 44.74 10.11
CA PHE A 304 -18.66 43.46 9.41
C PHE A 304 -17.58 43.31 8.32
N VAL A 305 -16.42 43.95 8.49
CA VAL A 305 -15.33 43.93 7.51
C VAL A 305 -14.11 43.19 8.05
N ILE A 306 -13.57 42.31 7.22
CA ILE A 306 -12.29 41.63 7.42
C ILE A 306 -11.42 41.79 6.15
N PHE A 307 -10.11 41.90 6.36
CA PHE A 307 -9.10 41.73 5.33
C PHE A 307 -8.46 40.35 5.50
N VAL A 308 -8.35 39.61 4.42
CA VAL A 308 -7.57 38.37 4.34
C VAL A 308 -6.39 38.65 3.43
N ARG A 309 -5.18 38.51 3.94
CA ARG A 309 -3.93 38.89 3.26
C ARG A 309 -3.04 37.68 3.08
N LEU A 310 -2.35 37.60 1.95
CA LEU A 310 -1.14 36.81 1.86
C LEU A 310 -0.01 37.52 2.62
N PHE A 311 0.92 36.75 3.19
CA PHE A 311 2.04 37.31 3.95
C PHE A 311 3.04 38.10 3.06
N ASP A 312 3.95 38.85 3.69
CA ASP A 312 4.90 39.79 3.06
C ASP A 312 4.29 40.80 2.06
N ASP A 313 3.04 41.22 2.32
CA ASP A 313 2.25 42.16 1.50
C ASP A 313 2.03 41.71 0.02
N ILE A 314 2.06 40.39 -0.26
CA ILE A 314 1.86 39.82 -1.61
C ILE A 314 0.49 40.22 -2.21
N ASP A 315 -0.61 39.99 -1.48
CA ASP A 315 -1.97 40.44 -1.86
C ASP A 315 -2.91 40.56 -0.65
N ALA A 316 -4.04 41.28 -0.80
CA ALA A 316 -5.01 41.51 0.27
C ALA A 316 -6.46 41.69 -0.23
N LEU A 317 -7.31 40.71 0.04
CA LEU A 317 -8.75 40.76 -0.23
C LEU A 317 -9.50 41.41 0.94
N ARG A 318 -10.38 42.38 0.64
CA ARG A 318 -11.21 43.08 1.63
C ARG A 318 -12.67 42.67 1.51
N LEU A 319 -13.17 41.91 2.48
CA LEU A 319 -14.54 41.41 2.50
C LEU A 319 -15.46 42.28 3.37
N ASN A 320 -16.73 42.35 3.00
CA ASN A 320 -17.81 42.72 3.91
C ASN A 320 -18.71 41.49 4.08
N LEU A 321 -18.72 40.90 5.27
CA LEU A 321 -19.39 39.65 5.58
C LEU A 321 -20.90 39.69 5.28
N THR A 322 -21.53 40.87 5.36
CA THR A 322 -22.97 41.06 5.07
C THR A 322 -23.30 41.22 3.58
N SER A 323 -22.30 41.26 2.69
CA SER A 323 -22.52 41.50 1.25
C SER A 323 -21.49 40.84 0.32
N SER A 324 -20.68 39.93 0.84
CA SER A 324 -19.71 39.15 0.08
C SER A 324 -20.40 37.94 -0.57
N ALA A 325 -19.95 37.52 -1.75
CA ALA A 325 -20.34 36.22 -2.29
C ALA A 325 -19.70 35.06 -1.52
N TYR A 326 -18.51 35.32 -0.95
CA TYR A 326 -17.70 34.37 -0.18
C TYR A 326 -18.19 34.12 1.25
N ALA A 327 -19.24 34.81 1.74
CA ALA A 327 -19.61 34.78 3.16
C ALA A 327 -21.11 34.48 3.37
N SER A 328 -21.41 33.71 4.42
CA SER A 328 -22.77 33.42 4.87
C SER A 328 -22.90 33.56 6.40
N GLU A 329 -24.06 34.00 6.87
CA GLU A 329 -24.33 34.20 8.31
C GLU A 329 -24.77 32.88 8.96
N LEU A 330 -24.08 32.44 10.01
CA LEU A 330 -24.41 31.24 10.79
C LEU A 330 -25.36 31.52 11.96
N GLY A 331 -25.51 32.79 12.35
CA GLY A 331 -26.28 33.22 13.52
C GLY A 331 -25.40 33.72 14.67
N ASP A 332 -26.03 34.40 15.64
CA ASP A 332 -25.36 35.12 16.75
C ASP A 332 -24.17 36.02 16.32
N GLY A 333 -24.21 36.55 15.09
CA GLY A 333 -23.14 37.37 14.53
C GLY A 333 -21.87 36.60 14.11
N TRP A 334 -21.89 35.26 14.12
CA TRP A 334 -20.93 34.42 13.40
C TRP A 334 -21.24 34.43 11.91
N PHE A 335 -20.19 34.55 11.10
CA PHE A 335 -20.20 34.32 9.67
C PHE A 335 -19.18 33.24 9.34
N GLN A 336 -19.49 32.40 8.36
CA GLN A 336 -18.49 31.56 7.71
C GLN A 336 -18.09 32.16 6.36
N VAL A 337 -16.84 31.94 5.98
CA VAL A 337 -16.23 32.49 4.77
C VAL A 337 -15.45 31.40 4.05
N SER A 338 -15.65 31.30 2.74
CA SER A 338 -14.89 30.44 1.83
C SER A 338 -14.43 31.27 0.63
N ILE A 339 -13.11 31.41 0.43
CA ILE A 339 -12.51 32.24 -0.61
C ILE A 339 -11.72 31.33 -1.57
N PRO A 340 -12.02 31.29 -2.89
CA PRO A 340 -11.19 30.58 -3.86
C PRO A 340 -9.74 31.07 -3.81
N VAL A 341 -8.79 30.13 -3.80
CA VAL A 341 -7.35 30.45 -3.83
C VAL A 341 -6.98 31.21 -5.12
N GLU A 342 -7.70 30.99 -6.22
CA GLU A 342 -7.49 31.71 -7.49
C GLU A 342 -7.89 33.20 -7.46
N ASP A 343 -8.66 33.65 -6.46
CA ASP A 343 -8.97 35.08 -6.27
C ASP A 343 -7.83 35.87 -5.59
N PHE A 344 -6.78 35.20 -5.08
CA PHE A 344 -5.56 35.84 -4.57
C PHE A 344 -4.45 35.89 -5.63
N ALA A 345 -3.88 37.06 -5.88
CA ALA A 345 -2.68 37.19 -6.70
C ALA A 345 -1.44 36.67 -5.95
N GLY A 346 -0.61 35.83 -6.59
CA GLY A 346 0.63 35.33 -5.98
C GLY A 346 0.44 34.23 -4.93
N ALA A 347 -0.63 33.45 -5.00
CA ALA A 347 -0.82 32.27 -4.13
C ALA A 347 0.31 31.22 -4.27
N ASP A 348 1.03 31.23 -5.39
CA ASP A 348 2.25 30.45 -5.67
C ASP A 348 3.54 31.07 -5.06
N GLU A 349 3.50 32.34 -4.63
CA GLU A 349 4.56 33.00 -3.86
C GLU A 349 4.26 33.01 -2.34
N ALA A 350 3.04 32.65 -1.93
CA ALA A 350 2.60 32.69 -0.54
C ALA A 350 3.39 31.77 0.40
N THR A 351 3.76 32.31 1.57
CA THR A 351 4.43 31.61 2.70
C THR A 351 3.66 31.77 4.02
N GLY A 352 2.46 32.35 3.96
CA GLY A 352 1.57 32.53 5.09
C GLY A 352 0.32 33.35 4.75
N ILE A 353 -0.61 33.39 5.70
CA ILE A 353 -1.91 34.08 5.60
C ILE A 353 -2.18 34.91 6.87
N VAL A 354 -2.79 36.09 6.72
CA VAL A 354 -3.06 37.03 7.80
C VAL A 354 -4.51 37.52 7.76
N PHE A 355 -5.17 37.44 8.91
CA PHE A 355 -6.55 37.90 9.12
C PHE A 355 -6.54 39.21 9.92
N GLU A 356 -7.25 40.22 9.44
CA GLU A 356 -7.17 41.59 9.98
C GLU A 356 -8.53 42.32 9.95
N SER A 357 -8.88 42.99 11.04
CA SER A 357 -10.10 43.79 11.15
C SER A 357 -9.98 45.19 10.50
N ASP A 358 -11.11 45.75 10.04
CA ASP A 358 -11.22 47.17 9.68
C ASP A 358 -10.89 48.14 10.85
N ASP A 359 -10.21 49.25 10.56
CA ASP A 359 -9.64 50.17 11.57
C ASP A 359 -10.65 51.15 12.18
N SER A 360 -11.92 51.05 11.80
CA SER A 360 -12.98 52.00 12.15
C SER A 360 -13.45 51.98 13.62
N SER A 361 -12.97 51.05 14.45
CA SER A 361 -13.36 50.99 15.86
C SER A 361 -12.68 52.05 16.73
N ALA A 362 -13.48 52.85 17.42
CA ALA A 362 -13.02 53.87 18.37
C ALA A 362 -12.67 53.32 19.77
N THR A 363 -12.91 52.03 20.02
CA THR A 363 -12.62 51.33 21.29
C THR A 363 -12.04 49.94 21.02
N GLU A 364 -11.37 49.36 22.00
CA GLU A 364 -10.95 47.96 21.97
C GLU A 364 -12.16 47.02 21.76
N PHE A 365 -11.93 45.91 21.05
CA PHE A 365 -12.91 44.87 20.77
C PHE A 365 -12.20 43.50 20.66
N ARG A 366 -12.98 42.43 20.52
CA ARG A 366 -12.48 41.07 20.29
C ARG A 366 -13.04 40.56 18.97
N MET A 367 -12.17 40.17 18.06
CA MET A 367 -12.50 39.29 16.94
C MET A 367 -12.41 37.85 17.46
N LEU A 368 -13.41 37.02 17.18
CA LEU A 368 -13.36 35.58 17.41
C LEU A 368 -13.27 34.90 16.04
N MET A 369 -12.49 33.83 15.96
CA MET A 369 -12.39 32.99 14.78
C MET A 369 -12.45 31.51 15.17
N ASN A 370 -12.95 30.67 14.28
CA ASN A 370 -12.88 29.21 14.43
C ASN A 370 -12.68 28.54 13.06
N ASP A 371 -12.28 27.28 13.08
CA ASP A 371 -12.23 26.38 11.92
C ASP A 371 -11.58 27.04 10.69
N ILE A 372 -10.40 27.62 10.97
CA ILE A 372 -9.52 28.31 10.03
C ILE A 372 -8.68 27.25 9.34
N GLY A 373 -8.69 27.22 8.02
CA GLY A 373 -7.91 26.26 7.24
C GLY A 373 -8.13 26.43 5.74
N PHE A 374 -8.00 25.32 5.03
CA PHE A 374 -8.11 25.25 3.58
C PHE A 374 -8.83 23.98 3.16
N SER A 375 -9.55 24.02 2.04
CA SER A 375 -10.34 22.88 1.54
C SER A 375 -10.19 22.69 0.02
N GLY A 376 -10.60 21.52 -0.47
CA GLY A 376 -10.51 21.10 -1.86
C GLY A 376 -9.08 20.75 -2.30
N THR A 377 -8.96 20.08 -3.44
CA THR A 377 -7.67 19.76 -4.07
C THR A 377 -7.31 20.82 -5.11
N GLY A 378 -6.28 21.61 -4.82
CA GLY A 378 -5.81 22.68 -5.70
C GLY A 378 -5.02 22.21 -6.94
N THR A 379 -4.24 23.12 -7.52
CA THR A 379 -3.48 22.87 -8.76
C THR A 379 -2.14 22.17 -8.55
N TYR A 380 -1.67 22.03 -7.31
CA TYR A 380 -0.44 21.33 -6.96
C TYR A 380 -0.56 19.82 -7.19
N VAL A 381 0.28 19.30 -8.08
CA VAL A 381 0.51 17.86 -8.26
C VAL A 381 1.79 17.51 -7.53
N PRO A 382 1.78 16.64 -6.49
CA PRO A 382 3.01 16.21 -5.83
C PRO A 382 3.96 15.49 -6.77
N ALA A 383 5.27 15.64 -6.56
CA ALA A 383 6.24 14.76 -7.22
C ALA A 383 6.00 13.28 -6.83
N ALA A 384 6.24 12.38 -7.77
CA ALA A 384 6.11 10.95 -7.54
C ALA A 384 7.08 10.47 -6.43
N PRO A 385 6.70 9.50 -5.57
CA PRO A 385 7.49 9.10 -4.41
C PRO A 385 8.82 8.41 -4.73
N GLY A 386 9.09 8.08 -6.00
CA GLY A 386 10.33 7.48 -6.48
C GLY A 386 10.63 6.12 -5.86
N VAL A 387 11.91 5.83 -5.65
CA VAL A 387 12.41 4.66 -4.91
C VAL A 387 12.74 5.11 -3.49
N LEU A 388 12.33 4.32 -2.49
CA LEU A 388 12.84 4.44 -1.11
C LEU A 388 13.97 3.41 -0.97
N PRO A 389 15.16 3.78 -0.48
CA PRO A 389 16.22 2.81 -0.21
C PRO A 389 15.79 1.80 0.84
N GLU A 390 16.31 0.57 0.74
CA GLU A 390 16.14 -0.46 1.76
C GLU A 390 17.05 -0.24 2.98
N PHE A 391 18.14 0.52 2.79
CA PHE A 391 19.15 0.82 3.81
C PHE A 391 19.49 2.30 3.80
N SER A 392 18.78 3.08 4.60
CA SER A 392 18.91 4.54 4.62
C SER A 392 20.19 5.04 5.30
N LEU A 393 20.81 6.05 4.69
CA LEU A 393 21.82 6.97 5.26
C LEU A 393 21.20 8.29 5.72
N TYR A 394 20.11 8.71 5.06
CA TYR A 394 19.24 9.80 5.47
C TYR A 394 17.79 9.37 5.24
N ASP A 395 17.03 9.27 6.33
CA ASP A 395 15.59 9.00 6.33
C ASP A 395 14.84 10.24 6.83
N ARG A 396 13.67 10.45 6.22
CA ARG A 396 12.71 11.53 6.47
C ARG A 396 11.64 11.15 7.51
N ALA A 397 11.47 9.85 7.81
CA ALA A 397 10.39 9.32 8.63
C ALA A 397 10.83 8.63 9.94
N GLY A 398 12.12 8.38 10.14
CA GLY A 398 12.64 7.54 11.21
C GLY A 398 14.13 7.79 11.52
N ALA A 399 14.77 6.79 12.14
CA ALA A 399 16.21 6.79 12.38
C ALA A 399 16.89 5.90 11.33
N PRO A 400 17.97 6.34 10.68
CA PRO A 400 18.52 5.66 9.51
C PRO A 400 18.96 4.22 9.81
N ASP A 401 18.59 3.28 8.93
CA ASP A 401 18.78 1.83 9.10
C ASP A 401 20.26 1.46 9.29
N LEU A 402 21.14 2.20 8.61
CA LEU A 402 22.58 2.16 8.80
C LEU A 402 22.98 2.92 10.07
N LEU A 403 22.50 2.42 11.21
CA LEU A 403 22.76 2.96 12.55
C LEU A 403 24.27 3.00 12.84
N ILE A 404 24.81 4.19 12.65
CA ILE A 404 26.18 4.60 12.92
C ILE A 404 26.53 4.28 14.39
N PRO A 405 27.51 3.40 14.69
CA PRO A 405 27.84 3.05 16.06
C PRO A 405 28.60 4.18 16.80
N ASP A 406 27.85 5.04 17.49
CA ASP A 406 28.22 5.91 18.62
C ASP A 406 29.45 6.86 18.50
N ASP A 407 30.15 6.97 17.35
CA ASP A 407 31.13 8.05 17.08
C ASP A 407 31.59 8.18 15.59
N TYR A 408 31.05 7.39 14.65
CA TYR A 408 31.75 7.07 13.38
C TYR A 408 31.01 7.33 12.05
N ALA A 409 30.15 8.34 11.98
CA ALA A 409 29.84 9.01 10.72
C ALA A 409 29.36 10.45 10.96
N GLU A 410 30.32 11.38 10.93
CA GLU A 410 30.01 12.81 10.82
C GLU A 410 29.66 13.11 9.34
N ILE A 411 28.56 13.82 9.11
CA ILE A 411 28.27 14.42 7.80
C ILE A 411 29.19 15.64 7.66
N THR A 412 30.27 15.51 6.89
CA THR A 412 31.31 16.55 6.79
C THR A 412 31.26 17.30 5.47
N VAL A 413 31.49 18.62 5.52
CA VAL A 413 31.50 19.52 4.33
C VAL A 413 32.87 19.60 3.63
N PHE A 414 33.83 18.73 3.99
CA PHE A 414 35.17 18.54 3.41
C PHE A 414 36.08 19.77 3.20
N GLY A 415 35.69 20.96 3.67
CA GLY A 415 36.41 22.22 3.43
C GLY A 415 35.83 23.08 2.30
N SER A 416 34.73 22.65 1.66
CA SER A 416 33.92 23.48 0.75
C SER A 416 33.33 24.71 1.44
N GLY A 417 33.18 24.67 2.77
CA GLY A 417 32.53 25.73 3.55
C GLY A 417 31.01 25.80 3.35
N ALA A 418 30.41 24.75 2.76
CA ALA A 418 28.98 24.61 2.65
C ALA A 418 28.30 24.60 4.03
N VAL A 419 27.01 24.93 4.04
CA VAL A 419 26.13 24.85 5.20
C VAL A 419 25.07 23.79 4.92
N ILE A 420 24.75 23.00 5.94
CA ILE A 420 23.77 21.92 5.89
C ILE A 420 22.66 22.27 6.87
N ASP A 421 21.42 22.06 6.43
CA ASP A 421 20.21 22.05 7.24
C ASP A 421 19.55 20.68 7.01
N ASP A 422 19.51 19.86 8.06
CA ASP A 422 19.11 18.44 8.01
C ASP A 422 17.64 18.21 8.38
N ASP A 423 16.94 19.25 8.85
CA ASP A 423 15.48 19.26 9.08
C ASP A 423 14.77 20.34 8.25
N PHE A 424 15.31 20.70 7.08
CA PHE A 424 14.72 21.73 6.22
C PHE A 424 13.32 21.28 5.76
N ARG A 425 12.29 22.03 6.15
CA ARG A 425 10.88 21.71 5.88
C ARG A 425 10.27 22.53 4.73
N GLY A 426 11.07 23.36 4.06
CA GLY A 426 10.65 24.34 3.06
C GLY A 426 10.40 23.82 1.63
N ASP A 427 10.35 22.50 1.41
CA ASP A 427 9.93 21.89 0.15
C ASP A 427 8.53 21.27 0.28
N LEU A 428 7.72 21.35 -0.78
CA LEU A 428 6.35 20.83 -0.77
C LEU A 428 6.27 19.33 -1.07
N ASP A 429 7.26 18.75 -1.76
CA ASP A 429 7.20 17.37 -2.23
C ASP A 429 7.77 16.39 -1.20
N PHE A 430 8.91 16.76 -0.57
CA PHE A 430 9.58 15.94 0.44
C PHE A 430 10.01 16.82 1.62
N SER A 431 9.49 16.53 2.82
CA SER A 431 9.71 17.34 4.03
C SER A 431 9.69 16.44 5.27
N PRO A 432 10.69 16.52 6.19
CA PRO A 432 11.96 17.22 6.01
C PRO A 432 12.82 16.67 4.86
N VAL A 433 13.85 17.43 4.49
CA VAL A 433 14.79 17.12 3.40
C VAL A 433 16.15 17.73 3.74
N LEU A 434 17.25 17.11 3.29
CA LEU A 434 18.61 17.61 3.52
C LEU A 434 18.90 18.77 2.56
N ALA A 435 18.86 20.01 3.07
CA ALA A 435 19.19 21.21 2.31
C ALA A 435 20.68 21.57 2.44
N VAL A 436 21.38 21.57 1.30
CA VAL A 436 22.83 21.82 1.25
C VAL A 436 23.09 23.11 0.49
N THR A 437 23.53 24.13 1.23
CA THR A 437 23.86 25.46 0.69
C THR A 437 25.35 25.56 0.40
N THR A 438 25.70 25.82 -0.86
CA THR A 438 27.08 25.85 -1.35
C THR A 438 27.93 26.96 -0.72
N GLY A 439 29.15 26.61 -0.30
CA GLY A 439 30.11 27.51 0.31
C GLY A 439 31.16 28.02 -0.67
N PHE A 440 31.93 29.02 -0.24
CA PHE A 440 33.06 29.55 -1.02
C PHE A 440 34.38 28.85 -0.65
N GLY A 441 34.48 27.57 -1.02
CA GLY A 441 35.67 26.75 -0.85
C GLY A 441 36.53 26.71 -2.11
N TYR A 442 37.84 26.47 -1.96
CA TYR A 442 38.75 26.23 -3.10
C TYR A 442 38.74 27.29 -4.22
N ASP A 443 38.44 28.56 -3.88
CA ASP A 443 38.24 29.70 -4.80
C ASP A 443 37.05 29.54 -5.79
N ILE A 444 36.07 28.69 -5.49
CA ILE A 444 34.83 28.46 -6.24
C ILE A 444 33.60 28.44 -5.31
N TRP A 445 32.39 28.45 -5.86
CA TRP A 445 31.18 28.03 -5.14
C TRP A 445 31.00 26.52 -5.31
N ASN A 446 31.02 25.76 -4.22
CA ASN A 446 30.72 24.33 -4.24
C ASN A 446 30.17 23.82 -2.90
N ALA A 447 29.63 22.60 -2.93
CA ALA A 447 29.49 21.76 -1.74
C ALA A 447 30.19 20.43 -1.97
N GLN A 448 30.71 19.87 -0.87
CA GLN A 448 31.27 18.53 -0.79
C GLN A 448 30.71 17.87 0.47
N LEU A 449 29.59 17.16 0.33
CA LEU A 449 28.84 16.51 1.39
C LEU A 449 29.31 15.05 1.50
N ALA A 450 29.96 14.69 2.61
CA ALA A 450 30.46 13.32 2.80
C ALA A 450 29.88 12.64 4.04
N TYR A 451 29.37 11.42 3.83
CA TYR A 451 29.19 10.43 4.89
C TYR A 451 30.50 9.65 5.03
N THR A 452 31.03 9.52 6.25
CA THR A 452 32.40 9.05 6.51
C THR A 452 32.44 8.01 7.62
N GLY A 453 33.59 7.36 7.85
CA GLY A 453 33.84 6.56 9.05
C GLY A 453 33.27 5.14 9.09
N PHE A 454 32.57 4.70 8.03
CA PHE A 454 32.10 3.32 7.91
C PHE A 454 33.27 2.31 7.86
N ALA A 455 32.97 1.04 8.13
CA ALA A 455 33.93 -0.03 7.91
C ALA A 455 34.34 -0.13 6.43
N PRO A 456 35.61 -0.45 6.10
CA PRO A 456 36.05 -0.64 4.72
C PRO A 456 35.16 -1.64 3.98
N GLY A 457 34.58 -1.21 2.86
CA GLY A 457 33.71 -2.04 2.02
C GLY A 457 32.24 -2.08 2.45
N PHE A 458 31.77 -1.17 3.33
CA PHE A 458 30.38 -1.12 3.79
C PHE A 458 29.33 -1.17 2.66
N ALA A 459 29.63 -0.54 1.53
CA ALA A 459 28.74 -0.48 0.38
C ALA A 459 28.83 -1.70 -0.55
N ALA A 460 29.85 -2.57 -0.42
CA ALA A 460 30.02 -3.74 -1.29
C ALA A 460 29.01 -4.87 -1.03
N LEU A 461 28.02 -4.62 -0.15
CA LEU A 461 26.90 -5.51 0.20
C LEU A 461 25.60 -5.14 -0.53
N TYR A 462 25.60 -4.18 -1.46
CA TYR A 462 24.37 -3.69 -2.11
C TYR A 462 24.47 -3.65 -3.65
N GLU A 463 23.31 -3.63 -4.33
CA GLU A 463 23.21 -3.51 -5.78
C GLU A 463 23.21 -2.05 -6.26
N THR A 464 22.46 -1.16 -5.61
CA THR A 464 22.31 0.25 -6.02
C THR A 464 22.64 1.24 -4.90
N LEU A 465 23.17 2.39 -5.30
CA LEU A 465 23.07 3.64 -4.54
C LEU A 465 21.83 4.39 -5.02
N ASP A 466 20.95 4.74 -4.09
CA ASP A 466 19.69 5.45 -4.34
C ASP A 466 19.66 6.78 -3.58
N PHE A 467 19.18 7.83 -4.25
CA PHE A 467 18.89 9.14 -3.64
C PHE A 467 17.97 9.96 -4.52
N LYS A 468 17.28 10.95 -3.92
CA LYS A 468 16.56 11.98 -4.67
C LYS A 468 17.32 13.29 -4.67
N ALA A 469 17.24 14.08 -5.74
CA ALA A 469 17.89 15.39 -5.86
C ALA A 469 17.05 16.45 -6.59
N LYS A 470 17.18 17.72 -6.18
CA LYS A 470 16.55 18.92 -6.75
C LYS A 470 17.43 20.17 -6.56
N GLY A 471 17.36 21.14 -7.46
CA GLY A 471 17.97 22.47 -7.28
C GLY A 471 19.48 22.58 -7.55
N LEU A 472 20.08 21.67 -8.31
CA LEU A 472 21.51 21.70 -8.65
C LEU A 472 21.85 22.71 -9.77
N ASP A 473 22.97 23.42 -9.64
CA ASP A 473 23.54 24.17 -10.75
C ASP A 473 23.88 23.24 -11.94
N ASN A 474 23.39 23.60 -13.13
CA ASN A 474 23.51 22.83 -14.38
C ASN A 474 23.02 21.36 -14.29
N ASP A 475 22.14 21.03 -13.34
CA ASP A 475 21.63 19.67 -13.06
C ASP A 475 22.72 18.64 -12.66
N VAL A 476 23.94 19.06 -12.31
CA VAL A 476 25.07 18.12 -12.09
C VAL A 476 25.36 17.86 -10.61
N ILE A 477 25.19 16.59 -10.20
CA ILE A 477 25.78 16.05 -8.97
C ILE A 477 26.88 15.05 -9.32
N ARG A 478 27.94 15.04 -8.52
CA ARG A 478 29.12 14.19 -8.70
C ARG A 478 29.21 13.28 -7.50
N VAL A 479 29.32 11.98 -7.71
CA VAL A 479 29.29 10.99 -6.63
C VAL A 479 30.55 10.13 -6.67
N ARG A 480 31.13 9.84 -5.51
CA ARG A 480 32.25 8.90 -5.39
C ARG A 480 32.31 8.22 -4.04
N PHE A 481 32.86 7.02 -4.02
CA PHE A 481 33.36 6.41 -2.81
C PHE A 481 34.73 6.98 -2.43
N LEU A 482 34.99 7.06 -1.12
CA LEU A 482 36.29 7.46 -0.57
C LEU A 482 37.32 6.32 -0.72
N ASP A 483 38.56 6.56 -0.26
CA ASP A 483 39.67 5.59 -0.16
C ASP A 483 40.17 4.94 -1.47
N GLY A 484 39.49 5.13 -2.59
CA GLY A 484 39.96 4.70 -3.91
C GLY A 484 39.08 5.10 -5.10
N GLY A 485 37.81 5.45 -4.88
CA GLY A 485 36.86 5.68 -5.98
C GLY A 485 37.08 6.97 -6.77
N ASP A 486 36.85 6.90 -8.09
CA ASP A 486 36.76 8.04 -9.01
C ASP A 486 35.39 8.73 -8.90
N TYR A 487 35.27 9.93 -9.47
CA TYR A 487 33.98 10.63 -9.59
C TYR A 487 33.15 10.10 -10.76
N LEU A 488 31.88 9.79 -10.48
CA LEU A 488 30.82 9.63 -11.46
C LEU A 488 30.00 10.92 -11.52
N ASP A 489 29.99 11.58 -12.69
CA ASP A 489 29.20 12.80 -12.93
C ASP A 489 27.80 12.41 -13.42
N ILE A 490 26.76 12.80 -12.67
CA ILE A 490 25.35 12.49 -12.91
C ILE A 490 24.62 13.79 -13.25
N VAL A 491 24.11 13.89 -14.48
CA VAL A 491 23.27 15.01 -14.95
C VAL A 491 21.81 14.61 -14.81
N LEU A 492 21.06 15.17 -13.87
CA LEU A 492 19.70 14.70 -13.54
C LEU A 492 18.77 14.67 -14.77
N THR A 493 18.82 15.70 -15.61
CA THR A 493 17.98 15.87 -16.81
C THR A 493 18.35 14.98 -18.00
N SER A 494 19.42 14.16 -17.92
CA SER A 494 19.85 13.33 -19.07
C SER A 494 20.62 12.03 -18.75
N SER A 495 20.88 11.74 -17.47
CA SER A 495 21.54 10.50 -17.03
C SER A 495 20.62 9.30 -17.22
N PRO A 496 21.13 8.12 -17.68
CA PRO A 496 20.34 6.89 -17.70
C PRO A 496 20.02 6.36 -16.28
N PHE A 497 20.66 6.93 -15.24
CA PHE A 497 20.42 6.60 -13.84
C PHE A 497 19.39 7.51 -13.17
N ALA A 498 18.84 8.50 -13.89
CA ALA A 498 17.94 9.52 -13.33
C ALA A 498 16.54 9.45 -13.95
N THR A 499 15.51 9.61 -13.13
CA THR A 499 14.10 9.65 -13.54
C THR A 499 13.41 10.87 -12.93
N GLU A 500 12.77 11.68 -13.77
CA GLU A 500 12.00 12.85 -13.32
C GLU A 500 10.77 12.40 -12.51
N LEU A 501 10.60 12.99 -11.32
CA LEU A 501 9.48 12.71 -10.42
C LEU A 501 8.38 13.78 -10.51
N GLY A 502 8.73 14.99 -10.98
CA GLY A 502 7.87 16.18 -10.97
C GLY A 502 8.48 17.30 -10.11
N ASN A 503 8.00 18.54 -10.29
CA ASN A 503 8.39 19.71 -9.50
C ASN A 503 9.92 19.94 -9.37
N GLY A 504 10.70 19.51 -10.35
CA GLY A 504 12.17 19.61 -10.35
C GLY A 504 12.91 18.53 -9.54
N TRP A 505 12.19 17.57 -8.93
CA TRP A 505 12.77 16.40 -8.28
C TRP A 505 13.10 15.29 -9.27
N TYR A 506 14.23 14.63 -9.05
CA TYR A 506 14.65 13.42 -9.76
C TYR A 506 15.00 12.31 -8.77
N GLN A 507 14.53 11.09 -9.05
CA GLN A 507 15.11 9.88 -8.48
C GLN A 507 16.42 9.61 -9.19
N VAL A 508 17.46 9.26 -8.44
CA VAL A 508 18.72 8.73 -8.95
C VAL A 508 18.93 7.34 -8.37
N SER A 509 19.20 6.37 -9.24
CA SER A 509 19.42 4.96 -8.89
C SER A 509 20.60 4.43 -9.71
N VAL A 510 21.76 4.27 -9.07
CA VAL A 510 23.02 3.92 -9.73
C VAL A 510 23.49 2.54 -9.28
N PRO A 511 23.61 1.55 -10.18
CA PRO A 511 24.21 0.25 -9.86
C PRO A 511 25.64 0.42 -9.35
N LEU A 512 26.01 -0.19 -8.23
CA LEU A 512 27.32 -0.01 -7.60
C LEU A 512 28.49 -0.46 -8.49
N THR A 513 28.24 -1.37 -9.43
CA THR A 513 29.14 -1.77 -10.52
C THR A 513 29.52 -0.62 -11.48
N SER A 514 28.85 0.54 -11.39
CA SER A 514 29.18 1.77 -12.12
C SER A 514 30.29 2.59 -11.45
N PHE A 515 30.62 2.32 -10.19
CA PHE A 515 31.64 3.03 -9.43
C PHE A 515 32.95 2.23 -9.35
N THR A 516 34.07 2.94 -9.19
CA THR A 516 35.34 2.35 -8.77
C THR A 516 35.51 2.49 -7.26
N GLY A 517 36.30 1.61 -6.64
CA GLY A 517 36.73 1.76 -5.25
C GLY A 517 35.66 1.52 -4.18
N VAL A 518 34.62 0.73 -4.46
CA VAL A 518 33.58 0.34 -3.48
C VAL A 518 34.17 -0.53 -2.35
N ASP A 519 34.90 -1.60 -2.70
CA ASP A 519 35.47 -2.57 -1.74
C ASP A 519 36.36 -1.98 -0.62
N PRO A 520 37.23 -0.97 -0.86
CA PRO A 520 38.02 -0.34 0.22
C PRO A 520 37.30 0.82 0.94
N ALA A 521 36.12 1.25 0.50
CA ALA A 521 35.54 2.54 0.90
C ALA A 521 35.19 2.61 2.39
N THR A 522 35.54 3.71 3.06
CA THR A 522 35.04 4.07 4.40
C THR A 522 34.04 5.24 4.37
N GLY A 523 33.61 5.67 3.19
CA GLY A 523 32.67 6.78 3.02
C GLY A 523 32.20 7.02 1.59
N LEU A 524 31.19 7.87 1.48
CA LEU A 524 30.50 8.30 0.27
C LEU A 524 30.49 9.82 0.21
N LEU A 525 30.93 10.41 -0.91
CA LEU A 525 30.95 11.85 -1.15
C LEU A 525 30.02 12.22 -2.30
N PHE A 526 29.14 13.18 -2.03
CA PHE A 526 28.40 13.97 -3.01
C PHE A 526 29.09 15.33 -3.19
N GLU A 527 29.24 15.79 -4.43
CA GLU A 527 29.87 17.07 -4.77
C GLU A 527 29.05 17.78 -5.87
N THR A 528 28.94 19.10 -5.82
CA THR A 528 28.28 19.90 -6.87
C THR A 528 29.18 20.10 -8.09
N GLY A 529 28.61 20.27 -9.28
CA GLY A 529 29.35 20.72 -10.45
C GLY A 529 30.15 22.02 -10.20
N ALA A 530 31.36 22.10 -10.77
CA ALA A 530 32.19 23.30 -10.69
C ALA A 530 31.81 24.30 -11.80
N GLY A 531 30.83 25.16 -11.53
CA GLY A 531 30.29 26.12 -12.50
C GLY A 531 29.63 27.38 -11.91
N ALA A 532 28.95 27.26 -10.78
CA ALA A 532 28.13 28.30 -10.19
C ALA A 532 28.86 29.65 -9.94
N SER A 533 28.21 30.76 -10.33
CA SER A 533 28.71 32.12 -10.14
C SER A 533 28.43 32.71 -8.75
N GLU A 534 27.48 32.13 -8.03
CA GLU A 534 27.02 32.55 -6.70
C GLU A 534 26.59 31.33 -5.86
N SER A 535 26.35 31.54 -4.56
CA SER A 535 25.85 30.48 -3.68
C SER A 535 24.42 30.10 -4.06
N PHE A 536 24.15 28.81 -4.07
CA PHE A 536 22.84 28.19 -4.25
C PHE A 536 22.65 27.04 -3.26
N THR A 537 21.39 26.72 -2.98
CA THR A 537 20.97 25.58 -2.15
C THR A 537 20.36 24.51 -3.04
N PHE A 538 20.81 23.27 -2.87
CA PHE A 538 20.18 22.09 -3.48
C PHE A 538 19.67 21.16 -2.39
N LEU A 539 18.73 20.30 -2.74
CA LEU A 539 18.03 19.41 -1.83
C LEU A 539 18.35 17.95 -2.14
N LEU A 540 18.54 17.14 -1.09
CA LEU A 540 18.65 15.68 -1.17
C LEU A 540 17.72 15.00 -0.16
N THR A 541 17.07 13.90 -0.53
CA THR A 541 16.33 13.05 0.42
C THR A 541 16.43 11.58 0.03
N ASP A 542 15.97 10.71 0.92
CA ASP A 542 15.85 9.27 0.72
C ASP A 542 17.19 8.69 0.20
N ILE A 543 18.30 9.06 0.87
CA ILE A 543 19.67 8.67 0.50
C ILE A 543 19.97 7.33 1.15
N GLY A 544 20.40 6.33 0.38
CA GLY A 544 20.73 5.01 0.92
C GLY A 544 21.11 4.00 -0.16
N PHE A 545 20.99 2.72 0.17
CA PHE A 545 21.26 1.61 -0.74
C PHE A 545 20.05 0.67 -0.85
N SER A 546 19.97 -0.06 -1.96
CA SER A 546 18.94 -1.08 -2.21
C SER A 546 19.53 -2.33 -2.84
N GLY A 547 18.83 -3.46 -2.69
CA GLY A 547 19.22 -4.78 -3.16
C GLY A 547 20.38 -5.34 -2.36
N LEU A 548 20.12 -6.04 -1.26
CA LEU A 548 21.16 -6.74 -0.52
C LEU A 548 21.82 -7.85 -1.36
N LEU A 549 23.13 -7.73 -1.57
CA LEU A 549 24.01 -8.82 -1.97
C LEU A 549 24.28 -9.73 -0.75
N GLY A 550 23.21 -10.36 -0.27
CA GLY A 550 23.21 -11.18 0.94
C GLY A 550 23.91 -12.53 0.76
N PRO A 551 23.95 -13.34 1.83
CA PRO A 551 24.22 -14.76 1.73
C PRO A 551 23.20 -15.45 0.79
N ALA A 552 23.65 -16.52 0.16
CA ALA A 552 22.84 -17.50 -0.58
C ALA A 552 22.04 -17.04 -1.83
N ASP A 553 21.39 -15.86 -1.85
CA ASP A 553 20.30 -15.55 -2.81
C ASP A 553 20.71 -14.82 -4.11
N SER A 554 21.95 -15.01 -4.59
CA SER A 554 22.24 -14.77 -6.01
C SER A 554 21.40 -15.74 -6.86
N ALA A 555 20.77 -15.26 -7.94
CA ALA A 555 19.99 -16.13 -8.84
C ALA A 555 20.83 -17.22 -9.54
N ASP A 556 22.16 -17.06 -9.58
CA ASP A 556 23.12 -18.06 -10.07
C ASP A 556 23.65 -18.99 -8.95
N SER A 557 23.21 -18.79 -7.70
CA SER A 557 23.60 -19.59 -6.54
C SER A 557 22.93 -20.97 -6.54
N ILE A 558 23.71 -21.98 -6.18
CA ILE A 558 23.30 -23.38 -6.04
C ILE A 558 23.63 -23.82 -4.62
N ILE A 559 22.65 -24.44 -3.96
CA ILE A 559 22.85 -25.28 -2.79
C ILE A 559 22.86 -26.73 -3.31
N PRO A 560 23.83 -27.58 -2.92
CA PRO A 560 23.89 -28.95 -3.40
C PRO A 560 22.65 -29.75 -3.02
N GLU A 561 22.21 -30.69 -3.86
CA GLU A 561 21.05 -31.55 -3.54
C GLU A 561 21.32 -32.54 -2.39
N ASN A 562 22.59 -32.85 -2.11
CA ASN A 562 23.03 -33.77 -1.06
C ASN A 562 24.20 -33.11 -0.30
N VAL A 563 23.92 -32.54 0.86
CA VAL A 563 24.77 -31.55 1.55
C VAL A 563 25.70 -32.21 2.58
N ILE A 564 26.97 -31.76 2.61
CA ILE A 564 27.94 -32.09 3.67
C ILE A 564 28.12 -30.92 4.65
N PHE A 565 28.00 -29.68 4.15
CA PHE A 565 28.00 -28.45 4.95
C PHE A 565 27.26 -27.35 4.18
N ALA A 566 26.43 -26.58 4.87
CA ALA A 566 25.81 -25.36 4.36
C ALA A 566 25.93 -24.23 5.40
N THR A 567 25.88 -22.97 4.93
CA THR A 567 25.84 -21.80 5.80
C THR A 567 24.49 -21.65 6.50
N ASP A 568 23.41 -21.88 5.77
CA ASP A 568 22.04 -21.77 6.29
C ASP A 568 21.71 -22.97 7.21
N PRO A 569 21.42 -22.74 8.51
CA PRO A 569 21.04 -23.80 9.44
C PRO A 569 19.64 -24.39 9.19
N ALA A 570 18.85 -23.86 8.26
CA ALA A 570 17.59 -24.47 7.80
C ALA A 570 17.81 -25.56 6.72
N VAL A 571 18.96 -25.55 6.04
CA VAL A 571 19.33 -26.59 5.07
C VAL A 571 19.69 -27.87 5.82
N ALA A 572 19.04 -28.98 5.44
CA ALA A 572 19.38 -30.30 5.97
C ALA A 572 20.77 -30.74 5.50
N VAL A 573 21.49 -31.49 6.33
CA VAL A 573 22.80 -32.07 5.99
C VAL A 573 22.63 -33.57 5.82
N ASP A 574 22.80 -34.05 4.58
CA ASP A 574 22.56 -35.45 4.20
C ASP A 574 23.71 -36.40 4.56
N PHE A 575 24.93 -35.86 4.71
CA PHE A 575 26.09 -36.61 5.19
C PHE A 575 26.42 -36.20 6.64
N GLU A 576 26.09 -37.03 7.63
CA GLU A 576 26.28 -36.70 9.04
C GLU A 576 27.68 -37.14 9.56
N PHE A 577 28.37 -36.24 10.27
CA PHE A 577 29.63 -36.56 10.93
C PHE A 577 29.47 -37.64 12.01
N GLY A 578 30.20 -38.73 11.86
CA GLY A 578 30.11 -39.92 12.72
C GLY A 578 29.12 -40.97 12.24
N VAL A 579 28.35 -40.68 11.18
CA VAL A 579 27.50 -41.62 10.45
C VAL A 579 28.15 -41.96 9.11
N ASP A 580 28.25 -40.97 8.22
CA ASP A 580 28.65 -41.17 6.82
C ASP A 580 30.12 -40.88 6.57
N TYR A 581 30.76 -40.05 7.42
CA TYR A 581 32.21 -39.86 7.46
C TYR A 581 32.72 -39.72 8.89
N THR A 582 34.02 -39.95 9.10
CA THR A 582 34.60 -40.16 10.44
C THR A 582 35.58 -39.09 10.91
N GLY A 583 36.02 -38.20 10.02
CA GLY A 583 37.03 -37.20 10.36
C GLY A 583 37.30 -36.18 9.26
N PHE A 584 38.12 -35.19 9.62
CA PHE A 584 38.79 -34.30 8.69
C PHE A 584 40.31 -34.50 8.80
N GLU A 585 41.02 -34.63 7.69
CA GLU A 585 42.48 -34.77 7.66
C GLU A 585 43.16 -33.70 6.81
N ALA A 586 44.39 -33.37 7.23
CA ALA A 586 45.27 -32.41 6.56
C ALA A 586 46.55 -33.08 6.00
N PHE A 587 46.59 -34.42 5.93
CA PHE A 587 47.66 -35.31 5.43
C PHE A 587 49.14 -34.95 5.72
N GLY A 588 49.40 -34.12 6.73
CA GLY A 588 50.74 -33.64 7.08
C GLY A 588 51.10 -32.25 6.56
N SER A 589 50.22 -31.56 5.82
CA SER A 589 50.35 -30.11 5.55
C SER A 589 50.37 -29.29 6.84
N GLY A 590 49.66 -29.75 7.89
CA GLY A 590 49.49 -29.01 9.13
C GLY A 590 48.48 -27.87 9.02
N SER A 591 47.58 -27.93 8.03
CA SER A 591 46.42 -27.03 7.95
C SER A 591 45.53 -27.15 9.20
N VAL A 592 44.83 -26.07 9.54
CA VAL A 592 43.91 -25.97 10.68
C VAL A 592 42.51 -25.63 10.19
N PHE A 593 41.50 -26.27 10.77
CA PHE A 593 40.11 -26.15 10.36
C PHE A 593 39.28 -25.44 11.43
N ASN A 594 38.37 -24.56 11.02
CA ASN A 594 37.35 -23.95 11.88
C ASN A 594 35.99 -23.98 11.17
N SER A 595 35.12 -24.90 11.58
CA SER A 595 33.75 -25.06 11.05
C SER A 595 32.73 -24.08 11.64
N THR A 596 33.17 -23.15 12.50
CA THR A 596 32.36 -22.10 13.11
C THR A 596 33.06 -20.75 12.93
N PHE A 597 33.64 -20.50 11.75
CA PHE A 597 34.20 -19.20 11.40
C PHE A 597 33.04 -18.28 11.00
N ALA A 598 32.87 -17.17 11.72
CA ALA A 598 31.70 -16.30 11.59
C ALA A 598 32.05 -14.88 11.09
N ASP A 599 33.32 -14.63 10.77
CA ASP A 599 33.85 -13.28 10.48
C ASP A 599 33.81 -12.91 8.98
N ASP A 600 33.21 -13.74 8.11
CA ASP A 600 32.92 -13.37 6.71
C ASP A 600 31.50 -12.78 6.59
N PRO A 601 31.31 -11.62 5.95
CA PRO A 601 30.01 -10.95 5.92
C PRO A 601 29.05 -11.48 4.85
N SER A 602 29.52 -12.29 3.89
CA SER A 602 28.65 -12.88 2.86
C SER A 602 28.18 -14.28 3.23
N PHE A 603 28.90 -15.03 4.07
CA PHE A 603 28.44 -16.33 4.56
C PHE A 603 28.95 -16.54 6.00
N SER A 604 28.04 -16.86 6.93
CA SER A 604 28.37 -17.03 8.35
C SER A 604 27.37 -18.00 9.03
N PRO A 605 27.81 -19.15 9.58
CA PRO A 605 29.19 -19.64 9.65
C PRO A 605 29.67 -20.27 8.34
N VAL A 606 30.99 -20.29 8.15
CA VAL A 606 31.67 -21.02 7.06
C VAL A 606 32.76 -21.95 7.58
N PHE A 607 33.19 -22.88 6.73
CA PHE A 607 34.28 -23.78 7.01
C PHE A 607 35.62 -23.15 6.59
N ALA A 608 36.31 -22.52 7.54
CA ALA A 608 37.61 -21.91 7.28
C ALA A 608 38.77 -22.93 7.36
N VAL A 609 39.64 -22.91 6.35
CA VAL A 609 40.84 -23.74 6.24
C VAL A 609 42.08 -22.84 6.19
N THR A 610 42.76 -22.72 7.34
CA THR A 610 44.05 -22.02 7.42
C THR A 610 45.17 -22.97 7.00
N SER A 611 45.97 -22.54 6.02
CA SER A 611 47.09 -23.28 5.46
C SER A 611 48.20 -23.60 6.46
N GLY A 612 48.94 -24.69 6.21
CA GLY A 612 50.03 -25.16 7.06
C GLY A 612 51.36 -25.38 6.32
N ALA A 613 52.47 -25.16 7.03
CA ALA A 613 53.83 -25.24 6.49
C ALA A 613 54.51 -26.63 6.62
N GLY A 614 53.75 -27.69 6.92
CA GLY A 614 54.26 -29.04 7.24
C GLY A 614 55.01 -29.73 6.10
N TYR A 615 54.74 -29.35 4.85
CA TYR A 615 55.49 -29.80 3.66
C TYR A 615 56.70 -28.91 3.33
N GLY A 616 56.99 -27.89 4.13
CA GLY A 616 58.16 -27.00 3.99
C GLY A 616 57.81 -25.55 3.61
N ALA A 617 56.57 -25.28 3.18
CA ALA A 617 55.95 -23.97 3.01
C ALA A 617 54.41 -24.14 2.93
N ASN A 618 53.65 -23.04 2.92
CA ASN A 618 52.22 -23.08 3.27
C ASN A 618 51.36 -23.70 2.17
N VAL A 619 50.68 -24.80 2.49
CA VAL A 619 49.67 -25.46 1.65
C VAL A 619 48.37 -25.50 2.44
N GLY A 620 47.28 -25.05 1.83
CA GLY A 620 45.92 -25.27 2.33
C GLY A 620 45.45 -26.64 1.86
N GLN A 621 45.13 -27.53 2.79
CA GLN A 621 44.73 -28.90 2.47
C GLN A 621 43.69 -29.39 3.47
N PHE A 622 42.50 -29.72 2.96
CA PHE A 622 41.34 -30.16 3.73
C PHE A 622 40.71 -31.37 3.07
N ALA A 623 40.73 -32.52 3.77
CA ALA A 623 40.07 -33.72 3.32
C ALA A 623 39.01 -34.20 4.31
N ILE A 624 37.88 -34.67 3.78
CA ILE A 624 36.78 -35.27 4.52
C ILE A 624 36.92 -36.79 4.37
N VAL A 625 37.11 -37.52 5.48
CA VAL A 625 37.63 -38.90 5.45
C VAL A 625 36.76 -39.94 6.16
N GLY A 626 36.78 -41.15 5.61
CA GLY A 626 36.10 -42.31 6.18
C GLY A 626 34.67 -42.50 5.67
N PHE A 627 34.39 -42.02 4.46
CA PHE A 627 33.19 -42.41 3.72
C PHE A 627 33.24 -43.88 3.32
N ASP A 628 32.06 -44.48 3.16
CA ASP A 628 31.93 -45.81 2.58
C ASP A 628 32.42 -45.83 1.11
N ALA A 629 32.98 -46.97 0.69
CA ALA A 629 33.71 -47.05 -0.57
C ALA A 629 32.79 -46.88 -1.79
N GLY A 630 32.94 -45.75 -2.48
CA GLY A 630 32.12 -45.35 -3.63
C GLY A 630 30.99 -44.37 -3.29
N PHE A 631 30.99 -43.72 -2.12
CA PHE A 631 29.94 -42.78 -1.68
C PHE A 631 29.47 -41.78 -2.75
N ALA A 632 30.41 -41.20 -3.51
CA ALA A 632 30.12 -40.19 -4.52
C ALA A 632 29.67 -40.78 -5.88
N ALA A 633 29.68 -42.10 -6.08
CA ALA A 633 29.44 -42.73 -7.37
C ALA A 633 27.97 -42.66 -7.85
N GLY A 634 27.05 -42.21 -6.98
CA GLY A 634 25.65 -42.01 -7.32
C GLY A 634 25.34 -40.67 -8.02
N PHE A 635 26.24 -39.68 -7.96
CA PHE A 635 25.91 -38.28 -8.29
C PHE A 635 26.41 -37.80 -9.67
N ALA A 636 25.88 -36.67 -10.14
CA ALA A 636 26.28 -36.06 -11.42
C ALA A 636 27.40 -35.03 -11.26
N ALA A 637 27.38 -34.21 -10.21
CA ALA A 637 28.33 -33.14 -9.94
C ALA A 637 28.80 -33.12 -8.47
N LEU A 638 29.97 -32.52 -8.24
CA LEU A 638 30.39 -32.00 -6.94
C LEU A 638 30.21 -30.48 -6.99
N ASP A 639 29.52 -29.93 -6.00
CA ASP A 639 29.19 -28.51 -5.90
C ASP A 639 29.77 -27.95 -4.59
N PHE A 640 30.29 -26.73 -4.64
CA PHE A 640 30.77 -25.99 -3.46
C PHE A 640 30.92 -24.49 -3.72
N LYS A 641 30.86 -23.68 -2.66
CA LYS A 641 31.28 -22.27 -2.67
C LYS A 641 32.66 -22.12 -2.02
N VAL A 642 33.52 -21.26 -2.58
CA VAL A 642 34.90 -21.03 -2.11
C VAL A 642 35.32 -19.55 -2.18
N LYS A 643 36.12 -19.10 -1.21
CA LYS A 643 36.75 -17.76 -1.17
C LYS A 643 38.18 -17.84 -0.64
N GLY A 644 39.05 -16.92 -1.07
CA GLY A 644 40.37 -16.70 -0.45
C GLY A 644 41.48 -17.68 -0.88
N MET A 645 41.43 -18.21 -2.11
CA MET A 645 42.59 -18.90 -2.67
C MET A 645 43.70 -17.90 -3.05
N PRO A 646 44.99 -18.21 -2.80
CA PRO A 646 46.09 -17.25 -2.94
C PRO A 646 46.59 -17.09 -4.40
N ASP A 647 46.20 -18.02 -5.26
CA ASP A 647 46.54 -18.12 -6.68
C ASP A 647 45.29 -18.33 -7.56
N ASP A 648 44.10 -18.04 -7.02
CA ASP A 648 42.78 -18.23 -7.64
C ASP A 648 42.47 -19.64 -8.15
N VAL A 649 43.24 -20.67 -7.77
CA VAL A 649 43.03 -22.05 -8.23
C VAL A 649 42.83 -23.02 -7.07
N ILE A 650 41.69 -23.70 -7.04
CA ILE A 650 41.42 -24.83 -6.14
C ILE A 650 41.65 -26.16 -6.85
N ARG A 651 42.39 -27.09 -6.21
CA ARG A 651 42.38 -28.50 -6.62
C ARG A 651 41.35 -29.28 -5.85
N VAL A 652 40.72 -30.22 -6.53
CA VAL A 652 39.80 -31.20 -5.95
C VAL A 652 40.25 -32.61 -6.33
N ARG A 653 40.10 -33.59 -5.42
CA ARG A 653 40.50 -34.98 -5.65
C ARG A 653 39.68 -35.97 -4.84
N PHE A 654 39.22 -37.05 -5.50
CA PHE A 654 38.67 -38.22 -4.82
C PHE A 654 39.79 -39.21 -4.47
N LEU A 655 39.81 -39.67 -3.23
CA LEU A 655 40.85 -40.52 -2.66
C LEU A 655 40.34 -41.94 -2.38
N ASP A 656 41.17 -42.99 -2.47
CA ASP A 656 42.63 -42.94 -2.62
C ASP A 656 43.14 -42.83 -4.07
N ASN A 657 42.37 -43.34 -5.03
CA ASN A 657 42.88 -43.70 -6.36
C ASN A 657 42.68 -42.65 -7.46
N GLY A 658 41.95 -41.56 -7.20
CA GLY A 658 41.69 -40.52 -8.20
C GLY A 658 42.89 -39.63 -8.51
N GLY A 659 42.82 -38.91 -9.62
CA GLY A 659 43.67 -37.76 -9.93
C GLY A 659 43.13 -36.45 -9.34
N TYR A 660 43.94 -35.40 -9.37
CA TYR A 660 43.48 -34.03 -9.11
C TYR A 660 42.78 -33.45 -10.36
N VAL A 661 41.78 -32.60 -10.11
CA VAL A 661 41.21 -31.64 -11.05
C VAL A 661 41.52 -30.25 -10.51
N ASP A 662 42.22 -29.43 -11.28
CA ASP A 662 42.61 -28.06 -10.92
C ASP A 662 41.58 -27.09 -11.56
N ILE A 663 40.86 -26.31 -10.74
CA ILE A 663 39.84 -25.35 -11.15
C ILE A 663 40.36 -23.92 -10.90
N ASP A 664 40.60 -23.18 -11.97
CA ASP A 664 40.85 -21.74 -11.92
C ASP A 664 39.52 -21.00 -11.78
N LEU A 665 39.34 -20.34 -10.63
CA LEU A 665 38.09 -19.71 -10.24
C LEU A 665 37.71 -18.54 -11.17
N THR A 666 38.69 -17.93 -11.84
CA THR A 666 38.49 -16.74 -12.68
C THR A 666 38.13 -17.05 -14.15
N ILE A 667 38.47 -18.26 -14.65
CA ILE A 667 38.30 -18.61 -16.08
C ILE A 667 37.74 -20.02 -16.35
N SER A 668 37.50 -20.84 -15.33
CA SER A 668 36.93 -22.19 -15.51
C SER A 668 35.46 -22.13 -15.95
N GLU A 669 35.07 -22.98 -16.90
CA GLU A 669 33.66 -23.19 -17.27
C GLU A 669 32.81 -23.80 -16.14
N TYR A 670 33.47 -24.27 -15.07
CA TYR A 670 32.87 -24.83 -13.86
C TYR A 670 32.79 -23.82 -12.70
N SER A 671 33.11 -22.53 -12.93
CA SER A 671 33.19 -21.49 -11.88
C SER A 671 32.34 -20.26 -12.22
N THR A 672 31.58 -19.78 -11.23
CA THR A 672 30.77 -18.55 -11.31
C THR A 672 31.15 -17.62 -10.15
N LEU A 673 31.42 -16.35 -10.44
CA LEU A 673 31.67 -15.32 -9.41
C LEU A 673 30.34 -14.91 -8.75
N LEU A 674 30.25 -15.00 -7.42
CA LEU A 674 29.07 -14.60 -6.64
C LEU A 674 29.17 -13.18 -6.06
N GLY A 675 30.35 -12.55 -6.10
CA GLY A 675 30.63 -11.27 -5.42
C GLY A 675 31.44 -11.45 -4.13
N ASN A 676 31.95 -10.36 -3.56
CA ASN A 676 32.81 -10.34 -2.36
C ASN A 676 33.90 -11.44 -2.33
N GLY A 677 34.54 -11.71 -3.48
CA GLY A 677 35.56 -12.75 -3.62
C GLY A 677 35.10 -14.21 -3.44
N TRP A 678 33.79 -14.46 -3.33
CA TRP A 678 33.20 -15.80 -3.35
C TRP A 678 32.97 -16.27 -4.79
N TYR A 679 33.31 -17.54 -5.03
CA TYR A 679 33.04 -18.26 -6.27
C TYR A 679 32.23 -19.50 -5.96
N GLN A 680 31.24 -19.78 -6.80
CA GLN A 680 30.58 -21.07 -6.85
C GLN A 680 31.28 -21.97 -7.87
N VAL A 681 31.46 -23.23 -7.52
CA VAL A 681 32.10 -24.22 -8.37
C VAL A 681 31.21 -25.46 -8.47
N SER A 682 30.88 -25.86 -9.70
CA SER A 682 30.07 -27.05 -10.00
C SER A 682 30.80 -27.92 -11.03
N ILE A 683 31.34 -29.06 -10.57
CA ILE A 683 32.23 -29.91 -11.37
C ILE A 683 31.55 -31.25 -11.65
N PRO A 684 31.25 -31.60 -12.92
CA PRO A 684 30.73 -32.92 -13.27
C PRO A 684 31.66 -34.03 -12.80
N LEU A 685 31.12 -35.06 -12.13
CA LEU A 685 31.92 -36.16 -11.58
C LEU A 685 32.66 -36.97 -12.66
N THR A 686 32.24 -36.85 -13.92
CA THR A 686 32.92 -37.39 -15.11
C THR A 686 34.29 -36.76 -15.40
N GLN A 687 34.61 -35.60 -14.82
CA GLN A 687 35.97 -35.01 -14.89
C GLN A 687 36.95 -35.69 -13.92
N PHE A 688 36.43 -36.36 -12.88
CA PHE A 688 37.23 -37.06 -11.89
C PHE A 688 37.51 -38.51 -12.28
N THR A 689 38.44 -39.12 -11.55
CA THR A 689 38.77 -40.54 -11.66
C THR A 689 38.72 -41.19 -10.29
N GLY A 690 38.44 -42.49 -10.22
CA GLY A 690 38.45 -43.25 -8.96
C GLY A 690 37.21 -43.09 -8.07
N VAL A 691 36.24 -42.26 -8.47
CA VAL A 691 34.97 -41.97 -7.75
C VAL A 691 34.27 -43.26 -7.27
N ASP A 692 34.12 -44.25 -8.16
CA ASP A 692 33.57 -45.60 -7.91
C ASP A 692 34.19 -46.38 -6.73
N THR A 693 35.34 -45.91 -6.22
CA THR A 693 36.12 -46.56 -5.16
C THR A 693 36.53 -45.61 -4.04
N ALA A 694 36.00 -44.38 -4.04
CA ALA A 694 36.47 -43.32 -3.16
C ALA A 694 35.97 -43.48 -1.72
N THR A 695 36.79 -43.11 -0.75
CA THR A 695 36.49 -43.12 0.70
C THR A 695 36.79 -41.76 1.37
N ALA A 696 37.27 -40.79 0.59
CA ALA A 696 37.51 -39.43 1.01
C ALA A 696 37.46 -38.44 -0.16
N LEU A 697 37.07 -37.20 0.14
CA LEU A 697 37.13 -36.03 -0.74
C LEU A 697 38.23 -35.09 -0.23
N LEU A 698 39.04 -34.54 -1.13
CA LEU A 698 40.15 -33.63 -0.81
C LEU A 698 40.04 -32.32 -1.61
N PHE A 699 40.15 -31.20 -0.90
CA PHE A 699 40.35 -29.84 -1.40
C PHE A 699 41.77 -29.36 -1.07
N GLU A 700 42.49 -28.77 -2.04
CA GLU A 700 43.91 -28.41 -1.91
C GLU A 700 44.29 -27.17 -2.74
N SER A 701 45.07 -26.24 -2.17
CA SER A 701 45.67 -25.10 -2.90
C SER A 701 46.82 -25.53 -3.81
N THR A 702 47.03 -24.94 -4.99
CA THR A 702 47.92 -25.57 -5.98
C THR A 702 49.38 -25.71 -5.54
N ASN A 703 49.95 -24.72 -4.86
CA ASN A 703 51.36 -24.71 -4.49
C ASN A 703 51.62 -23.85 -3.25
N THR A 704 52.85 -23.96 -2.77
CA THR A 704 53.32 -23.35 -1.52
C THR A 704 53.31 -21.81 -1.55
N SER A 705 52.37 -21.21 -0.84
CA SER A 705 52.40 -19.78 -0.53
C SER A 705 53.58 -19.46 0.41
N PRO A 706 54.32 -18.34 0.22
CA PRO A 706 55.36 -17.92 1.15
C PRO A 706 54.79 -17.56 2.53
N ASP A 707 53.58 -17.02 2.56
CA ASP A 707 52.87 -16.55 3.75
C ASP A 707 51.66 -17.45 4.05
N GLN A 708 51.21 -17.46 5.31
CA GLN A 708 50.04 -18.24 5.71
C GLN A 708 48.76 -17.53 5.26
N PHE A 709 47.92 -18.25 4.51
CA PHE A 709 46.59 -17.81 4.07
C PHE A 709 45.50 -18.71 4.65
N THR A 710 44.26 -18.23 4.62
CA THR A 710 43.05 -18.99 4.93
C THR A 710 42.13 -18.91 3.73
N PHE A 711 41.64 -20.06 3.26
CA PHE A 711 40.51 -20.11 2.33
C PHE A 711 39.25 -20.56 3.08
N LEU A 712 38.09 -20.17 2.57
CA LEU A 712 36.78 -20.45 3.14
C LEU A 712 36.02 -21.39 2.19
N LEU A 713 35.27 -22.34 2.74
CA LEU A 713 34.33 -23.19 2.02
C LEU A 713 32.94 -23.10 2.65
N THR A 714 31.90 -23.20 1.83
CA THR A 714 30.54 -23.47 2.30
C THR A 714 29.69 -24.10 1.20
N ASP A 715 28.45 -24.45 1.53
CA ASP A 715 27.42 -25.03 0.66
C ASP A 715 28.01 -26.13 -0.25
N PHE A 716 28.68 -27.11 0.36
CA PHE A 716 29.45 -28.13 -0.35
C PHE A 716 28.86 -29.55 -0.20
N GLY A 717 28.78 -30.25 -1.33
CA GLY A 717 28.02 -31.49 -1.46
C GLY A 717 27.92 -31.96 -2.92
N PHE A 718 26.85 -32.69 -3.24
CA PHE A 718 26.65 -33.28 -4.57
C PHE A 718 25.24 -33.05 -5.14
N SER A 719 25.15 -32.91 -6.46
CA SER A 719 23.87 -32.76 -7.17
C SER A 719 23.74 -33.66 -8.40
N GLY A 720 22.50 -33.97 -8.76
CA GLY A 720 22.09 -34.81 -9.87
C GLY A 720 22.49 -36.28 -9.73
N THR A 721 21.98 -37.14 -10.61
CA THR A 721 22.27 -38.59 -10.62
C THR A 721 23.28 -39.00 -11.69
N ALA A 722 24.13 -39.98 -11.38
CA ALA A 722 25.23 -40.47 -12.24
C ALA A 722 24.76 -41.13 -13.56
N GLY A 723 24.50 -40.29 -14.57
CA GLY A 723 24.14 -40.69 -15.93
C GLY A 723 22.81 -40.09 -16.37
N GLY A 724 22.86 -39.17 -17.35
CA GLY A 724 21.66 -38.48 -17.84
C GLY A 724 20.61 -39.45 -18.42
N GLY A 725 19.54 -39.70 -17.67
CA GLY A 725 18.53 -40.72 -17.99
C GLY A 725 17.21 -40.64 -17.22
N GLY A 726 17.15 -39.96 -16.06
CA GLY A 726 15.92 -39.68 -15.31
C GLY A 726 15.47 -40.79 -14.35
N GLY A 727 15.01 -40.38 -13.15
CA GLY A 727 14.55 -41.25 -12.07
C GLY A 727 15.41 -41.09 -10.81
N GLY A 728 14.96 -40.38 -9.76
CA GLY A 728 13.77 -39.52 -9.68
C GLY A 728 14.06 -38.30 -8.81
N GLY A 729 13.69 -37.11 -9.28
CA GLY A 729 13.74 -35.88 -8.48
C GLY A 729 12.39 -35.56 -7.85
N SER A 730 12.28 -34.41 -7.18
CA SER A 730 10.99 -33.82 -6.82
C SER A 730 10.07 -33.79 -8.04
N GLY A 731 8.89 -34.39 -7.92
CA GLY A 731 7.94 -34.49 -9.02
C GLY A 731 7.41 -33.11 -9.41
N ILE A 732 7.32 -32.82 -10.71
CA ILE A 732 6.59 -31.64 -11.18
C ILE A 732 5.11 -31.85 -10.83
N ILE A 733 4.64 -31.14 -9.81
CA ILE A 733 3.22 -31.05 -9.47
C ILE A 733 2.54 -30.22 -10.58
N PRO A 734 1.60 -30.78 -11.36
CA PRO A 734 0.86 -30.01 -12.35
C PRO A 734 -0.16 -29.09 -11.68
N ASP A 735 -0.46 -27.94 -12.28
CA ASP A 735 -1.42 -26.94 -11.79
C ASP A 735 -2.85 -27.48 -11.51
N ASN A 736 -3.16 -28.71 -11.93
CA ASN A 736 -4.44 -29.40 -11.78
C ASN A 736 -4.16 -30.92 -11.63
N VAL A 737 -4.38 -31.50 -10.46
CA VAL A 737 -3.94 -32.86 -10.12
C VAL A 737 -5.09 -33.89 -10.17
N VAL A 738 -4.85 -35.04 -10.82
CA VAL A 738 -5.83 -36.16 -10.95
C VAL A 738 -5.52 -37.33 -10.00
N TYR A 739 -4.26 -37.46 -9.57
CA TYR A 739 -3.78 -38.43 -8.59
C TYR A 739 -2.45 -37.93 -7.99
N ALA A 740 -2.27 -38.03 -6.67
CA ALA A 740 -1.02 -37.71 -5.99
C ALA A 740 -0.49 -38.87 -5.12
N THR A 741 0.83 -38.99 -5.03
CA THR A 741 1.50 -39.93 -4.10
C THR A 741 1.79 -39.27 -2.74
N ASP A 742 1.90 -37.94 -2.71
CA ASP A 742 2.07 -37.14 -1.50
C ASP A 742 0.69 -36.74 -0.94
N PRO A 743 0.34 -37.12 0.32
CA PRO A 743 -0.92 -36.74 0.95
C PRO A 743 -1.03 -35.24 1.30
N GLY A 744 0.03 -34.45 1.10
CA GLY A 744 0.00 -32.99 1.17
C GLY A 744 -0.52 -32.29 -0.10
N VAL A 745 -0.56 -32.99 -1.25
CA VAL A 745 -1.02 -32.44 -2.54
C VAL A 745 -2.54 -32.61 -2.68
N THR A 746 -3.22 -31.55 -3.13
CA THR A 746 -4.66 -31.58 -3.40
C THR A 746 -4.94 -32.18 -4.77
N GLU A 747 -5.90 -33.11 -4.87
CA GLU A 747 -6.37 -33.68 -6.14
C GLU A 747 -7.54 -32.85 -6.72
N ASP A 748 -7.22 -31.74 -7.40
CA ASP A 748 -8.20 -30.77 -7.93
C ASP A 748 -9.19 -31.39 -8.95
N LEU A 749 -8.76 -32.44 -9.65
CA LEU A 749 -9.50 -33.15 -10.69
C LEU A 749 -9.90 -34.57 -10.25
N ALA A 750 -10.31 -34.71 -8.99
CA ALA A 750 -10.81 -35.96 -8.39
C ALA A 750 -11.79 -36.73 -9.32
N PRO A 751 -11.37 -37.87 -9.91
CA PRO A 751 -12.12 -38.52 -10.99
C PRO A 751 -13.31 -39.33 -10.46
N ALA A 752 -14.47 -39.22 -11.11
CA ALA A 752 -15.71 -39.91 -10.71
C ALA A 752 -15.65 -41.45 -10.84
N GLY A 753 -14.59 -42.01 -11.44
CA GLY A 753 -14.31 -43.43 -11.48
C GLY A 753 -13.09 -43.78 -12.33
N VAL A 754 -12.75 -45.07 -12.37
CA VAL A 754 -11.65 -45.63 -13.18
C VAL A 754 -12.15 -46.84 -13.97
N ASN A 755 -11.77 -46.93 -15.25
CA ASN A 755 -12.22 -47.96 -16.17
C ASN A 755 -11.04 -48.61 -16.92
N ASN A 756 -11.19 -49.88 -17.30
CA ASN A 756 -10.19 -50.65 -18.06
C ASN A 756 -10.60 -50.91 -19.53
N PHE A 757 -11.73 -50.33 -19.99
CA PHE A 757 -12.32 -50.51 -21.32
C PHE A 757 -12.54 -51.97 -21.76
N GLY A 758 -12.71 -52.89 -20.80
CA GLY A 758 -12.90 -54.31 -21.06
C GLY A 758 -11.60 -55.08 -21.35
N SER A 759 -10.43 -54.46 -21.19
CA SER A 759 -9.12 -55.14 -21.27
C SER A 759 -8.94 -56.24 -20.22
N GLY A 760 -9.75 -56.24 -19.16
CA GLY A 760 -9.59 -57.16 -18.04
C GLY A 760 -8.38 -56.84 -17.14
N ALA A 761 -7.74 -55.69 -17.34
CA ALA A 761 -6.69 -55.21 -16.45
C ALA A 761 -7.22 -54.93 -15.05
N VAL A 762 -6.34 -55.09 -14.05
CA VAL A 762 -6.62 -54.87 -12.62
C VAL A 762 -5.68 -53.79 -12.11
N PHE A 763 -6.18 -52.93 -11.22
CA PHE A 763 -5.45 -51.80 -10.65
C PHE A 763 -5.26 -52.00 -9.15
N ASP A 764 -4.12 -51.55 -8.64
CA ASP A 764 -3.85 -51.37 -7.22
C ASP A 764 -3.31 -49.94 -7.04
N PHE A 765 -4.03 -49.13 -6.25
CA PHE A 765 -3.72 -47.71 -6.01
C PHE A 765 -2.91 -47.51 -4.73
N ASP A 766 -2.81 -48.56 -3.90
CA ASP A 766 -2.06 -48.58 -2.64
C ASP A 766 -0.71 -49.33 -2.84
N PHE A 767 -0.22 -49.46 -4.08
CA PHE A 767 0.94 -50.32 -4.38
C PHE A 767 2.24 -49.72 -3.84
N ALA A 768 2.61 -50.17 -2.65
CA ALA A 768 3.80 -49.78 -1.90
C ALA A 768 5.05 -50.61 -2.25
N GLY A 769 5.17 -51.10 -3.48
CA GLY A 769 6.28 -51.96 -3.94
C GLY A 769 7.20 -51.32 -4.98
N ASP A 770 6.99 -50.05 -5.28
CA ASP A 770 7.97 -49.18 -5.95
C ASP A 770 8.89 -48.55 -4.89
N ALA A 771 10.13 -48.23 -5.28
CA ALA A 771 11.16 -47.73 -4.38
C ALA A 771 11.21 -46.20 -4.31
N ASP A 772 10.76 -45.53 -5.37
CA ASP A 772 10.96 -44.10 -5.59
C ASP A 772 9.64 -43.32 -5.37
N PHE A 773 8.49 -43.94 -5.67
CA PHE A 773 7.16 -43.33 -5.51
C PHE A 773 6.19 -44.28 -4.79
N ASN A 774 5.75 -43.91 -3.57
CA ASN A 774 4.99 -44.83 -2.70
C ASN A 774 3.87 -44.10 -1.94
N PRO A 775 2.58 -44.47 -2.13
CA PRO A 775 2.08 -45.50 -3.03
C PRO A 775 2.13 -45.07 -4.51
N ALA A 776 2.17 -46.04 -5.42
CA ALA A 776 2.01 -45.81 -6.86
C ALA A 776 0.81 -46.59 -7.43
N ILE A 777 0.32 -46.21 -8.61
CA ILE A 777 -0.73 -46.98 -9.30
C ILE A 777 -0.11 -48.16 -10.06
N GLN A 778 -0.22 -49.37 -9.53
CA GLN A 778 0.12 -50.58 -10.27
C GLN A 778 -1.00 -50.99 -11.24
N VAL A 779 -0.62 -51.25 -12.49
CA VAL A 779 -1.53 -51.65 -13.58
C VAL A 779 -1.19 -53.05 -14.07
N THR A 780 -1.91 -54.07 -13.59
CA THR A 780 -1.74 -55.45 -14.06
C THR A 780 -2.55 -55.69 -15.34
N SER A 781 -1.87 -55.90 -16.47
CA SER A 781 -2.48 -56.13 -17.78
C SER A 781 -3.35 -57.40 -17.86
N GLY A 782 -4.48 -57.35 -18.57
CA GLY A 782 -5.42 -58.46 -18.75
C GLY A 782 -5.58 -58.94 -20.20
N GLU A 783 -6.18 -60.12 -20.38
CA GLU A 783 -6.42 -60.75 -21.70
C GLU A 783 -7.82 -60.48 -22.30
N GLY A 784 -8.50 -59.41 -21.88
CA GLY A 784 -9.91 -59.16 -22.24
C GLY A 784 -10.20 -59.02 -23.74
N TYR A 785 -9.19 -58.67 -24.54
CA TYR A 785 -9.28 -58.60 -26.01
C TYR A 785 -8.94 -59.92 -26.74
N GLY A 786 -8.51 -60.96 -26.00
CA GLY A 786 -8.25 -62.30 -26.53
C GLY A 786 -7.10 -63.01 -25.81
N ALA A 787 -7.13 -64.34 -25.80
CA ALA A 787 -6.07 -65.16 -25.21
C ALA A 787 -4.71 -64.90 -25.91
N GLY A 788 -3.68 -64.63 -25.12
CA GLY A 788 -2.35 -64.18 -25.54
C GLY A 788 -2.23 -62.66 -25.77
N VAL A 789 -3.29 -61.87 -25.57
CA VAL A 789 -3.32 -60.41 -25.84
C VAL A 789 -3.42 -59.64 -24.53
N HIS A 790 -2.31 -59.57 -23.80
CA HIS A 790 -2.20 -58.79 -22.57
C HIS A 790 -2.19 -57.29 -22.86
N VAL A 791 -3.13 -56.54 -22.29
CA VAL A 791 -3.19 -55.07 -22.38
C VAL A 791 -3.54 -54.47 -21.01
N GLY A 792 -2.83 -53.40 -20.62
CA GLY A 792 -3.16 -52.58 -19.47
C GLY A 792 -3.60 -51.19 -19.93
N PHE A 793 -4.86 -50.83 -19.67
CA PHE A 793 -5.36 -49.47 -19.85
C PHE A 793 -5.94 -49.00 -18.51
N VAL A 794 -5.45 -47.86 -18.03
CA VAL A 794 -6.15 -47.03 -17.03
C VAL A 794 -6.86 -45.93 -17.79
N ALA A 795 -8.12 -45.68 -17.46
CA ALA A 795 -8.84 -44.51 -17.91
C ALA A 795 -9.62 -43.93 -16.73
N PHE A 796 -9.20 -42.75 -16.27
CA PHE A 796 -9.95 -41.93 -15.35
C PHE A 796 -11.19 -41.39 -16.08
N THR A 797 -12.35 -41.46 -15.42
CA THR A 797 -13.62 -41.00 -15.97
C THR A 797 -14.23 -39.95 -15.05
N GLY A 798 -14.22 -38.70 -15.51
CA GLY A 798 -14.96 -37.55 -14.97
C GLY A 798 -15.66 -36.86 -16.14
#